data_AF-A0A2P6P3Y8-F1
#
_entry.id   AF-A0A2P6P3Y8-F1
#
_cell.length_a   1.000
_cell.length_b   1.000
_cell.length_c   1.000
_cell.angle_alpha   90.00
_cell.angle_beta   90.00
_cell.angle_gamma   90.00
#
_symmetry.space_group_name_H-M   'P 1'
#
loop_
_entity.id
_entity.type
_entity.pdbx_description
1 polymer ?
#
loop_
_entity_poly.entity_id
_entity_poly.type
_entity_poly.pdbx_seq_one_letter_code
_entity_poly.pdbx_strand_id
1 'polypeptide(L)'
;MDMGSSSSVMPPKYQRPTSSLYLHSRDALSSFGRGICALRDTDAEDFNFSWAIGNSMHLRTDASYAKVMKFGELSSSTGEYAMIYYRILVQVKWLLKLSEIPEFRDVPSFSEHAQCYLQGIIDRFCMVEAIEMTERLEKKTNHDHVKAVEYFLKLRCRSRPEIAKVLDTFHFACTSEDINSLAHTLMLKDAMNNVIFPVMDDLIKAMSTMSRDNASIPILSRRDGNTVSPTTLGKEMANFAVRLGIQKHKLSQVKIMGKFPGAVGSSNAHYVTYPHINWPQIAEEFVTSLGVSFNPYVTEAETYDYMPKLFNAINRFNSILIDFDKDMWDYLHFGYFKQSEYINFHYSEATLGAAREALSYLISLLPRSRFLEDLTDSSIRRNMSTGLVCSALAYKSTLKNIAKIQIDEALVSEELNHSWEVLAEAVQAVIRRYGVPAETYEKLKELTAGRRVTKKSVRKFIEGLELPKDHKSILSKLTPHSYVEEDVKFAKMVDRGVKAAIRNTKISATPGPQLDVLCTGKFKDLAPYMSEYGLIYFRVLVKIKWLLLLSEIPEVTEVPRFSKSAQSYLQEIIDGFNIDDAFEVKNLEKVANDGVAAVERFMKQRCESHPEIAKVNNLAHALILKGTMDNVIFPAMDDLIHAICGIAKNTAHIPILSSTHGQPVAFTTLGKEMASFAVRLSRERKEISQLELMGNLGGEVGNYSAYHVAYPGINWPQVAEQFVTSLGLSFNPYVTRIRAYDYVAEFVHGVNQFNKILTDFDGDVEGYMSMGCFKQINKTSGGINIGAASGNLCSLSRKLPISTLLRNMGSRLEHSLVTYKNTLDLISRLEVVDIDCPIEDYLKLYSGALVKELETVVQRYGVPKPYEKFKVLTGGRAVVTKESIVDFIQRLEVPNEAKTILLKLTRCSYVGAASELARTVDIAVNS
;
A
#
# COMPACT_ATOMS: atom_id res chain seq x y z
N MET A 1 -47.88 24.68 -20.33
CA MET A 1 -48.18 25.92 -21.07
C MET A 1 -46.87 26.63 -21.31
N ASP A 2 -46.71 27.15 -22.53
CA ASP A 2 -45.77 28.14 -23.05
C ASP A 2 -44.25 28.06 -22.75
N MET A 3 -43.48 28.25 -23.83
CA MET A 3 -42.05 28.55 -23.79
C MET A 3 -41.85 30.06 -23.64
N GLY A 4 -40.80 30.48 -22.92
CA GLY A 4 -40.32 31.85 -22.88
C GLY A 4 -38.81 31.89 -23.08
N SER A 5 -38.34 32.37 -24.24
CA SER A 5 -36.92 32.34 -24.62
C SER A 5 -36.24 33.70 -24.47
N SER A 6 -35.18 33.80 -23.67
CA SER A 6 -34.25 34.95 -23.73
C SER A 6 -32.84 34.65 -23.21
N SER A 7 -31.85 35.19 -23.95
CA SER A 7 -30.48 35.56 -23.54
C SER A 7 -29.66 34.58 -22.66
N SER A 8 -28.69 33.96 -23.34
CA SER A 8 -27.46 33.38 -22.80
C SER A 8 -26.72 34.27 -21.78
N VAL A 9 -26.54 33.77 -20.54
CA VAL A 9 -25.47 34.15 -19.61
C VAL A 9 -25.03 32.90 -18.84
N MET A 10 -23.73 32.62 -18.74
CA MET A 10 -23.23 31.50 -17.91
C MET A 10 -23.43 31.79 -16.41
N PRO A 11 -23.74 30.78 -15.58
CA PRO A 11 -23.73 30.92 -14.13
C PRO A 11 -22.37 31.42 -13.60
N PRO A 12 -22.31 32.48 -12.77
CA PRO A 12 -21.03 32.99 -12.26
C PRO A 12 -20.34 32.02 -11.29
N LYS A 13 -19.07 31.70 -11.57
CA LYS A 13 -18.12 31.02 -10.66
C LYS A 13 -18.63 29.72 -10.01
N TYR A 14 -18.57 28.62 -10.77
CA TYR A 14 -18.75 27.27 -10.26
C TYR A 14 -17.70 26.90 -9.19
N GLN A 15 -18.05 27.03 -7.90
CA GLN A 15 -17.23 26.50 -6.81
C GLN A 15 -17.52 25.01 -6.60
N ARG A 16 -16.51 24.15 -6.83
CA ARG A 16 -16.59 22.70 -6.61
C ARG A 16 -17.22 22.36 -5.24
N PRO A 17 -18.36 21.64 -5.20
CA PRO A 17 -18.97 21.16 -3.96
C PRO A 17 -17.94 20.44 -3.08
N THR A 18 -17.91 20.76 -1.79
CA THR A 18 -17.05 20.08 -0.81
C THR A 18 -17.81 18.88 -0.24
N SER A 19 -17.65 17.72 -0.88
CA SER A 19 -18.21 16.43 -0.48
C SER A 19 -17.55 15.86 0.79
N SER A 20 -17.71 16.53 1.94
CA SER A 20 -17.18 16.12 3.24
C SER A 20 -18.17 15.25 4.01
N LEU A 21 -18.47 14.05 3.49
CA LEU A 21 -19.31 13.05 4.16
C LEU A 21 -18.44 12.12 5.03
N TYR A 22 -17.95 12.67 6.16
CA TYR A 22 -17.26 11.90 7.19
C TYR A 22 -18.28 11.10 8.03
N LEU A 23 -18.41 9.80 7.75
CA LEU A 23 -19.34 8.91 8.45
C LEU A 23 -18.61 8.05 9.51
N HIS A 24 -18.19 8.70 10.60
CA HIS A 24 -17.50 8.04 11.72
C HIS A 24 -18.45 7.32 12.70
N SER A 25 -19.17 6.29 12.25
CA SER A 25 -19.75 5.29 13.17
C SER A 25 -19.97 3.91 12.52
N ARG A 26 -20.00 2.87 13.36
CA ARG A 26 -20.36 1.49 12.96
C ARG A 26 -21.80 1.41 12.44
N ASP A 27 -22.71 2.20 13.01
CA ASP A 27 -24.11 2.29 12.58
C ASP A 27 -24.26 3.00 11.23
N ALA A 28 -23.37 3.94 10.91
CA ALA A 28 -23.36 4.62 9.62
C ALA A 28 -23.08 3.65 8.47
N LEU A 29 -22.17 2.68 8.62
CA LEU A 29 -21.95 1.64 7.60
C LEU A 29 -23.19 0.77 7.39
N SER A 30 -23.87 0.35 8.46
CA SER A 30 -25.13 -0.41 8.34
C SER A 30 -26.27 0.42 7.70
N SER A 31 -26.27 1.72 7.96
CA SER A 31 -27.27 2.66 7.44
C SER A 31 -26.96 3.09 6.00
N PHE A 32 -25.69 3.09 5.61
CA PHE A 32 -25.24 3.30 4.24
C PHE A 32 -25.52 2.06 3.36
N GLY A 33 -25.37 0.85 3.91
CA GLY A 33 -25.85 -0.38 3.27
C GLY A 33 -27.37 -0.35 3.00
N ARG A 34 -28.15 0.11 3.99
CA ARG A 34 -29.60 0.40 3.81
C ARG A 34 -29.84 1.56 2.82
N GLY A 35 -28.97 2.56 2.79
CA GLY A 35 -29.03 3.71 1.88
C GLY A 35 -28.79 3.34 0.41
N ILE A 36 -27.84 2.48 0.10
CA ILE A 36 -27.66 1.94 -1.26
C ILE A 36 -28.87 1.09 -1.66
N CYS A 37 -29.44 0.31 -0.73
CA CYS A 37 -30.71 -0.39 -0.97
C CYS A 37 -31.92 0.55 -1.19
N ALA A 38 -31.80 1.84 -0.86
CA ALA A 38 -32.79 2.88 -1.14
C ALA A 38 -32.53 3.66 -2.44
N LEU A 39 -31.37 3.49 -3.08
CA LEU A 39 -31.11 3.94 -4.47
C LEU A 39 -31.71 2.97 -5.50
N ARG A 40 -32.77 2.25 -5.13
CA ARG A 40 -33.55 1.39 -6.02
C ARG A 40 -34.50 2.22 -6.85
N ASP A 41 -34.04 2.60 -8.04
CA ASP A 41 -34.90 2.61 -9.22
C ASP A 41 -34.09 2.23 -10.48
N THR A 42 -34.79 1.67 -11.45
CA THR A 42 -34.39 1.29 -12.83
C THR A 42 -33.25 0.29 -13.09
N ASP A 43 -32.10 0.28 -12.40
CA ASP A 43 -30.89 -0.47 -12.85
C ASP A 43 -30.53 -1.76 -12.05
N ALA A 44 -31.36 -2.17 -11.09
CA ALA A 44 -30.92 -3.06 -9.99
C ALA A 44 -31.33 -4.55 -10.08
N GLU A 45 -32.07 -5.01 -11.09
CA GLU A 45 -32.57 -6.41 -11.13
C GLU A 45 -31.45 -7.46 -11.32
N ASP A 46 -30.37 -7.12 -12.05
CA ASP A 46 -29.21 -8.01 -12.27
C ASP A 46 -28.30 -8.19 -11.03
N PHE A 47 -28.37 -7.28 -10.05
CA PHE A 47 -27.40 -7.23 -8.94
C PHE A 47 -28.10 -7.39 -7.58
N ASN A 48 -28.14 -8.62 -7.10
CA ASN A 48 -28.83 -9.01 -5.86
C ASN A 48 -28.05 -8.57 -4.60
N PHE A 49 -28.06 -7.25 -4.34
CA PHE A 49 -27.23 -6.54 -3.37
C PHE A 49 -27.34 -7.05 -1.92
N SER A 50 -28.42 -7.78 -1.58
CA SER A 50 -28.63 -8.45 -0.30
C SER A 50 -27.59 -9.54 0.03
N TRP A 51 -26.76 -9.94 -0.94
CA TRP A 51 -25.64 -10.87 -0.76
C TRP A 51 -24.27 -10.16 -0.63
N ALA A 52 -24.20 -8.87 -0.96
CA ALA A 52 -22.95 -8.11 -1.02
C ALA A 52 -22.56 -7.48 0.34
N ILE A 53 -23.55 -7.03 1.11
CA ILE A 53 -23.36 -6.43 2.44
C ILE A 53 -24.17 -7.24 3.44
N GLY A 54 -23.47 -7.92 4.36
CA GLY A 54 -23.96 -9.11 5.02
C GLY A 54 -25.16 -8.92 5.95
N ASN A 55 -26.15 -9.82 5.81
CA ASN A 55 -27.03 -10.20 6.91
C ASN A 55 -26.41 -11.41 7.65
N SER A 56 -26.22 -11.28 8.95
CA SER A 56 -25.94 -12.40 9.85
C SER A 56 -27.14 -13.34 9.92
N MET A 57 -26.89 -14.66 9.98
CA MET A 57 -27.86 -15.69 10.39
C MET A 57 -29.26 -15.59 9.75
N HIS A 58 -29.40 -16.12 8.54
CA HIS A 58 -30.40 -17.18 8.29
C HIS A 58 -30.07 -17.92 7.00
N LEU A 59 -29.55 -19.15 7.14
CA LEU A 59 -29.51 -20.13 6.07
C LEU A 59 -30.96 -20.55 5.77
N ARG A 60 -31.60 -19.91 4.79
CA ARG A 60 -32.97 -20.28 4.38
C ARG A 60 -32.94 -21.65 3.70
N THR A 61 -33.80 -22.54 4.17
CA THR A 61 -33.89 -23.96 3.78
C THR A 61 -34.64 -24.16 2.45
N ASP A 62 -34.36 -23.33 1.44
CA ASP A 62 -34.95 -23.46 0.10
C ASP A 62 -34.13 -24.44 -0.76
N ALA A 63 -34.68 -25.64 -0.98
CA ALA A 63 -34.02 -26.74 -1.70
C ALA A 63 -33.67 -26.45 -3.18
N SER A 64 -34.14 -25.33 -3.73
CA SER A 64 -33.83 -24.85 -5.08
C SER A 64 -32.38 -24.36 -5.26
N TYR A 65 -31.66 -24.04 -4.18
CA TYR A 65 -30.30 -23.47 -4.22
C TYR A 65 -29.17 -24.52 -4.19
N ALA A 66 -29.45 -25.78 -4.53
CA ALA A 66 -28.47 -26.88 -4.54
C ALA A 66 -27.45 -26.84 -5.71
N LYS A 67 -27.17 -25.67 -6.32
CA LYS A 67 -26.15 -25.50 -7.36
C LYS A 67 -24.77 -25.25 -6.73
N VAL A 68 -23.77 -26.03 -7.14
CA VAL A 68 -22.37 -25.84 -6.74
C VAL A 68 -21.84 -24.51 -7.29
N MET A 69 -21.60 -23.54 -6.41
CA MET A 69 -20.80 -22.36 -6.76
C MET A 69 -19.34 -22.77 -6.91
N LYS A 70 -18.75 -22.52 -8.09
CA LYS A 70 -17.30 -22.38 -8.25
C LYS A 70 -16.91 -20.92 -8.01
N PHE A 71 -15.66 -20.68 -7.61
CA PHE A 71 -15.12 -19.37 -7.16
C PHE A 71 -14.97 -18.29 -8.25
N GLY A 72 -16.01 -18.06 -9.07
CA GLY A 72 -16.06 -17.02 -10.09
C GLY A 72 -16.66 -15.69 -9.63
N GLU A 73 -17.20 -15.63 -8.41
CA GLU A 73 -17.82 -14.43 -7.85
C GLU A 73 -17.37 -14.17 -6.40
N LEU A 74 -17.25 -12.89 -6.04
CA LEU A 74 -16.64 -12.49 -4.77
C LEU A 74 -17.43 -12.93 -3.53
N SER A 75 -18.78 -13.01 -3.62
CA SER A 75 -19.66 -13.60 -2.58
C SER A 75 -19.24 -15.04 -2.20
N SER A 76 -18.67 -15.78 -3.16
CA SER A 76 -18.33 -17.20 -3.03
C SER A 76 -16.91 -17.39 -2.51
N SER A 77 -16.00 -16.45 -2.75
CA SER A 77 -14.61 -16.50 -2.27
C SER A 77 -14.41 -15.90 -0.87
N THR A 78 -15.29 -14.99 -0.42
CA THR A 78 -15.14 -14.32 0.89
C THR A 78 -16.23 -14.66 1.92
N GLY A 79 -17.15 -15.57 1.61
CA GLY A 79 -18.25 -15.97 2.50
C GLY A 79 -17.86 -17.01 3.57
N GLU A 80 -18.78 -17.29 4.49
CA GLU A 80 -18.60 -18.30 5.56
C GLU A 80 -18.39 -19.73 5.00
N TYR A 81 -19.11 -20.08 3.92
CA TYR A 81 -18.88 -21.30 3.15
C TYR A 81 -17.42 -21.42 2.67
N ALA A 82 -16.84 -20.32 2.17
CA ALA A 82 -15.44 -20.29 1.72
C ALA A 82 -14.48 -20.56 2.89
N MET A 83 -14.71 -19.93 4.04
CA MET A 83 -13.89 -20.16 5.23
C MET A 83 -13.93 -21.63 5.68
N ILE A 84 -15.08 -22.29 5.60
CA ILE A 84 -15.22 -23.73 5.90
C ILE A 84 -14.48 -24.57 4.85
N TYR A 85 -14.67 -24.29 3.55
CA TYR A 85 -13.98 -24.97 2.45
C TYR A 85 -12.45 -24.86 2.57
N TYR A 86 -11.91 -23.66 2.83
CA TYR A 86 -10.46 -23.48 2.94
C TYR A 86 -9.88 -24.09 4.22
N ARG A 87 -10.62 -24.14 5.34
CA ARG A 87 -10.24 -24.92 6.52
C ARG A 87 -10.14 -26.42 6.21
N ILE A 88 -11.10 -26.96 5.45
CA ILE A 88 -11.09 -28.35 4.97
C ILE A 88 -9.88 -28.60 4.05
N LEU A 89 -9.65 -27.71 3.08
CA LEU A 89 -8.53 -27.79 2.14
C LEU A 89 -7.19 -27.84 2.88
N VAL A 90 -6.95 -26.93 3.84
CA VAL A 90 -5.69 -26.88 4.60
C VAL A 90 -5.52 -28.13 5.47
N GLN A 91 -6.54 -28.58 6.20
CA GLN A 91 -6.42 -29.80 7.03
C GLN A 91 -6.20 -31.08 6.20
N VAL A 92 -6.86 -31.21 5.04
CA VAL A 92 -6.66 -32.36 4.13
C VAL A 92 -5.28 -32.31 3.47
N LYS A 93 -4.82 -31.13 3.03
CA LYS A 93 -3.47 -30.96 2.46
C LYS A 93 -2.37 -31.18 3.49
N TRP A 94 -2.59 -30.83 4.77
CA TRP A 94 -1.63 -31.13 5.83
C TRP A 94 -1.50 -32.64 6.07
N LEU A 95 -2.61 -33.38 6.14
CA LEU A 95 -2.57 -34.84 6.26
C LEU A 95 -1.86 -35.50 5.07
N LEU A 96 -2.06 -34.99 3.85
CA LEU A 96 -1.32 -35.47 2.68
C LEU A 96 0.18 -35.18 2.81
N LYS A 97 0.58 -33.95 3.17
CA LYS A 97 2.00 -33.58 3.37
C LYS A 97 2.68 -34.40 4.46
N LEU A 98 1.99 -34.74 5.56
CA LEU A 98 2.52 -35.64 6.59
C LEU A 98 2.85 -37.04 6.04
N SER A 99 2.06 -37.54 5.08
CA SER A 99 2.29 -38.85 4.43
C SER A 99 3.46 -38.87 3.43
N GLU A 100 4.00 -37.70 3.08
CA GLU A 100 5.16 -37.52 2.19
C GLU A 100 6.50 -37.53 2.95
N ILE A 101 6.49 -37.42 4.29
CA ILE A 101 7.69 -37.28 5.12
C ILE A 101 8.20 -38.67 5.56
N PRO A 102 9.35 -39.17 5.08
CA PRO A 102 9.82 -40.53 5.37
C PRO A 102 10.07 -40.83 6.86
N GLU A 103 10.41 -39.80 7.64
CA GLU A 103 10.63 -39.86 9.08
C GLU A 103 9.31 -39.95 9.88
N PHE A 104 8.18 -39.51 9.30
CA PHE A 104 6.90 -39.37 9.99
C PHE A 104 6.07 -40.67 9.95
N ARG A 105 6.59 -41.70 10.61
CA ARG A 105 6.06 -43.09 10.54
C ARG A 105 4.61 -43.30 10.99
N ASP A 106 4.00 -42.33 11.67
CA ASP A 106 2.63 -42.43 12.17
C ASP A 106 1.57 -42.25 11.05
N VAL A 107 1.95 -41.65 9.91
CA VAL A 107 1.13 -41.60 8.69
C VAL A 107 1.93 -42.19 7.52
N PRO A 108 1.69 -43.45 7.12
CA PRO A 108 2.33 -44.03 5.95
C PRO A 108 1.82 -43.35 4.67
N SER A 109 2.67 -43.31 3.63
CA SER A 109 2.33 -42.74 2.32
C SER A 109 1.08 -43.39 1.71
N PHE A 110 0.08 -42.56 1.39
CA PHE A 110 -1.22 -43.01 0.92
C PHE A 110 -1.17 -43.60 -0.49
N SER A 111 -2.00 -44.63 -0.73
CA SER A 111 -2.32 -45.14 -2.06
C SER A 111 -2.97 -44.08 -2.95
N GLU A 112 -2.81 -44.20 -4.28
CA GLU A 112 -3.46 -43.30 -5.24
C GLU A 112 -4.98 -43.19 -5.02
N HIS A 113 -5.63 -44.29 -4.60
CA HIS A 113 -7.07 -44.30 -4.30
C HIS A 113 -7.42 -43.51 -3.02
N ALA A 114 -6.58 -43.56 -1.98
CA ALA A 114 -6.76 -42.74 -0.78
C ALA A 114 -6.44 -41.26 -1.06
N GLN A 115 -5.39 -40.96 -1.82
CA GLN A 115 -5.07 -39.59 -2.26
C GLN A 115 -6.21 -39.00 -3.11
N CYS A 116 -6.70 -39.74 -4.10
CA CYS A 116 -7.84 -39.35 -4.94
C CYS A 116 -9.14 -39.17 -4.13
N TYR A 117 -9.37 -40.02 -3.12
CA TYR A 117 -10.51 -39.85 -2.21
C TYR A 117 -10.39 -38.57 -1.37
N LEU A 118 -9.22 -38.29 -0.78
CA LEU A 118 -8.94 -37.08 0.01
C LEU A 118 -9.05 -35.80 -0.83
N GLN A 119 -8.41 -35.74 -1.99
CA GLN A 119 -8.55 -34.62 -2.93
C GLN A 119 -10.01 -34.45 -3.36
N GLY A 120 -10.73 -35.55 -3.61
CA GLY A 120 -12.15 -35.55 -3.90
C GLY A 120 -13.09 -35.16 -2.74
N ILE A 121 -12.60 -35.02 -1.49
CA ILE A 121 -13.38 -34.34 -0.43
C ILE A 121 -13.37 -32.83 -0.72
N ILE A 122 -12.23 -32.28 -1.13
CA ILE A 122 -12.07 -30.86 -1.48
C ILE A 122 -12.89 -30.57 -2.75
N ASP A 123 -12.65 -31.32 -3.85
CA ASP A 123 -13.21 -31.03 -5.18
C ASP A 123 -14.75 -31.10 -5.27
N ARG A 124 -15.39 -31.76 -4.29
CA ARG A 124 -16.84 -32.02 -4.28
C ARG A 124 -17.56 -31.42 -3.07
N PHE A 125 -16.84 -30.73 -2.17
CA PHE A 125 -17.46 -30.09 -1.02
C PHE A 125 -18.54 -29.09 -1.48
N CYS A 126 -19.69 -29.10 -0.82
CA CYS A 126 -20.84 -28.29 -1.23
C CYS A 126 -21.49 -27.55 -0.05
N MET A 127 -22.31 -26.53 -0.34
CA MET A 127 -22.98 -25.74 0.71
C MET A 127 -23.86 -26.60 1.64
N VAL A 128 -24.46 -27.69 1.15
CA VAL A 128 -25.29 -28.58 1.97
C VAL A 128 -24.46 -29.27 3.07
N GLU A 129 -23.24 -29.71 2.75
CA GLU A 129 -22.32 -30.28 3.75
C GLU A 129 -21.81 -29.23 4.74
N ALA A 130 -21.59 -27.98 4.29
CA ALA A 130 -21.23 -26.88 5.17
C ALA A 130 -22.35 -26.53 6.16
N ILE A 131 -23.60 -26.47 5.69
CA ILE A 131 -24.80 -26.27 6.54
C ILE A 131 -24.90 -27.41 7.56
N GLU A 132 -24.78 -28.67 7.12
CA GLU A 132 -24.84 -29.83 8.02
C GLU A 132 -23.74 -29.75 9.10
N MET A 133 -22.52 -29.37 8.74
CA MET A 133 -21.40 -29.20 9.67
C MET A 133 -21.70 -28.15 10.75
N THR A 134 -22.12 -26.95 10.35
CA THR A 134 -22.49 -25.85 11.26
C THR A 134 -23.68 -26.24 12.15
N GLU A 135 -24.71 -26.91 11.61
CA GLU A 135 -25.87 -27.29 12.41
C GLU A 135 -25.60 -28.41 13.42
N ARG A 136 -24.75 -29.40 13.08
CA ARG A 136 -24.60 -30.65 13.84
C ARG A 136 -23.32 -30.78 14.65
N LEU A 137 -22.25 -30.06 14.30
CA LEU A 137 -20.92 -30.20 14.91
C LEU A 137 -20.48 -28.94 15.66
N GLU A 138 -20.66 -27.75 15.10
CA GLU A 138 -20.28 -26.48 15.76
C GLU A 138 -20.97 -26.28 17.12
N LYS A 139 -22.26 -26.63 17.21
CA LYS A 139 -23.03 -26.62 18.47
C LYS A 139 -22.52 -27.62 19.51
N LYS A 140 -21.68 -28.60 19.12
CA LYS A 140 -21.04 -29.57 20.02
C LYS A 140 -19.61 -29.17 20.37
N THR A 141 -18.95 -28.37 19.53
CA THR A 141 -17.60 -27.81 19.79
C THR A 141 -17.65 -26.42 20.41
N ASN A 142 -18.81 -25.99 20.93
CA ASN A 142 -19.01 -24.68 21.57
C ASN A 142 -18.54 -23.50 20.69
N HIS A 143 -18.90 -23.55 19.40
CA HIS A 143 -18.52 -22.59 18.35
C HIS A 143 -17.03 -22.59 17.92
N ASP A 144 -16.23 -23.57 18.34
CA ASP A 144 -14.95 -23.84 17.64
C ASP A 144 -15.22 -24.48 16.27
N HIS A 145 -15.21 -23.65 15.23
CA HIS A 145 -15.37 -24.08 13.84
C HIS A 145 -14.17 -24.90 13.31
N VAL A 146 -12.96 -24.77 13.87
CA VAL A 146 -11.77 -25.52 13.41
C VAL A 146 -11.85 -26.96 13.91
N LYS A 147 -12.27 -27.16 15.16
CA LYS A 147 -12.61 -28.48 15.70
C LYS A 147 -13.86 -29.07 15.03
N ALA A 148 -14.84 -28.25 14.65
CA ALA A 148 -15.99 -28.74 13.87
C ALA A 148 -15.56 -29.33 12.51
N VAL A 149 -14.60 -28.71 11.83
CA VAL A 149 -13.98 -29.24 10.60
C VAL A 149 -13.18 -30.52 10.88
N GLU A 150 -12.41 -30.60 11.96
CA GLU A 150 -11.69 -31.81 12.35
C GLU A 150 -12.65 -33.00 12.55
N TYR A 151 -13.73 -32.80 13.32
CA TYR A 151 -14.77 -33.81 13.53
C TYR A 151 -15.48 -34.19 12.22
N PHE A 152 -15.73 -33.25 11.32
CA PHE A 152 -16.31 -33.53 9.99
C PHE A 152 -15.40 -34.44 9.17
N LEU A 153 -14.10 -34.13 9.08
CA LEU A 153 -13.12 -34.93 8.34
C LEU A 153 -12.97 -36.34 8.95
N LYS A 154 -12.90 -36.44 10.28
CA LYS A 154 -12.88 -37.72 11.01
C LYS A 154 -14.12 -38.56 10.72
N LEU A 155 -15.31 -37.97 10.68
CA LEU A 155 -16.57 -38.65 10.32
C LEU A 155 -16.60 -39.08 8.85
N ARG A 156 -16.20 -38.20 7.91
CA ARG A 156 -16.21 -38.47 6.46
C ARG A 156 -15.28 -39.63 6.09
N CYS A 157 -14.08 -39.65 6.68
CA CYS A 157 -13.03 -40.61 6.34
C CYS A 157 -13.14 -41.98 7.05
N ARG A 158 -13.96 -42.10 8.11
CA ARG A 158 -14.10 -43.33 8.93
C ARG A 158 -14.45 -44.60 8.13
N SER A 159 -15.06 -44.45 6.95
CA SER A 159 -15.43 -45.55 6.05
C SER A 159 -14.28 -46.09 5.17
N ARG A 160 -13.09 -45.47 5.19
CA ARG A 160 -11.95 -45.85 4.35
C ARG A 160 -10.87 -46.53 5.19
N PRO A 161 -10.63 -47.86 5.09
CA PRO A 161 -9.75 -48.61 6.01
C PRO A 161 -8.30 -48.14 6.09
N GLU A 162 -7.81 -47.41 5.09
CA GLU A 162 -6.47 -46.82 5.06
C GLU A 162 -6.41 -45.55 5.91
N ILE A 163 -7.25 -44.56 5.59
CA ILE A 163 -7.35 -43.27 6.30
C ILE A 163 -7.93 -43.45 7.72
N ALA A 164 -8.77 -44.48 7.93
CA ALA A 164 -9.36 -44.81 9.23
C ALA A 164 -8.33 -45.15 10.31
N LYS A 165 -7.10 -45.52 9.95
CA LYS A 165 -5.99 -45.78 10.88
C LYS A 165 -5.34 -44.50 11.43
N VAL A 166 -5.48 -43.39 10.71
CA VAL A 166 -4.74 -42.14 10.95
C VAL A 166 -5.66 -40.94 11.22
N LEU A 167 -6.95 -41.19 11.52
CA LEU A 167 -7.95 -40.14 11.71
C LEU A 167 -7.52 -39.09 12.75
N ASP A 168 -6.89 -39.51 13.85
CA ASP A 168 -6.44 -38.60 14.91
C ASP A 168 -5.16 -37.81 14.58
N THR A 169 -4.63 -37.95 13.36
CA THR A 169 -3.57 -37.07 12.82
C THR A 169 -4.11 -35.89 11.99
N PHE A 170 -5.42 -35.82 11.74
CA PHE A 170 -6.04 -34.55 11.30
C PHE A 170 -5.77 -33.47 12.37
N HIS A 171 -5.25 -32.32 11.94
CA HIS A 171 -4.81 -31.21 12.82
C HIS A 171 -3.63 -31.55 13.76
N PHE A 172 -2.82 -32.57 13.42
CA PHE A 172 -1.60 -32.91 14.18
C PHE A 172 -0.67 -31.70 14.35
N ALA A 173 -0.32 -31.42 15.62
CA ALA A 173 0.58 -30.36 16.09
C ALA A 173 0.24 -28.90 15.67
N CYS A 174 -0.90 -28.68 15.01
CA CYS A 174 -1.40 -27.37 14.62
C CYS A 174 -1.96 -26.57 15.81
N THR A 175 -2.13 -25.25 15.61
CA THR A 175 -3.09 -24.41 16.33
C THR A 175 -4.21 -23.94 15.40
N SER A 176 -5.29 -23.36 15.95
CA SER A 176 -6.44 -22.90 15.17
C SER A 176 -6.06 -21.82 14.15
N GLU A 177 -5.17 -20.89 14.49
CA GLU A 177 -4.68 -19.87 13.54
C GLU A 177 -3.70 -20.39 12.47
N ASP A 178 -3.10 -21.59 12.58
CA ASP A 178 -2.42 -22.19 11.42
C ASP A 178 -3.42 -22.49 10.30
N ILE A 179 -4.62 -22.94 10.67
CA ILE A 179 -5.69 -23.24 9.72
C ILE A 179 -6.42 -21.96 9.30
N ASN A 180 -6.75 -21.06 10.23
CA ASN A 180 -7.52 -19.85 9.94
C ASN A 180 -6.71 -18.80 9.16
N SER A 181 -5.43 -18.57 9.49
CA SER A 181 -4.60 -17.61 8.75
C SER A 181 -4.41 -18.07 7.29
N LEU A 182 -4.02 -19.33 7.06
CA LEU A 182 -3.94 -19.90 5.71
C LEU A 182 -5.28 -19.88 4.98
N ALA A 183 -6.40 -20.17 5.65
CA ALA A 183 -7.71 -20.09 5.03
C ALA A 183 -8.05 -18.66 4.56
N HIS A 184 -7.84 -17.64 5.42
CA HIS A 184 -8.03 -16.24 5.04
C HIS A 184 -7.07 -15.78 3.94
N THR A 185 -5.81 -16.21 3.99
CA THR A 185 -4.79 -15.97 2.97
C THR A 185 -5.21 -16.53 1.61
N LEU A 186 -5.75 -17.75 1.56
CA LEU A 186 -6.24 -18.38 0.33
C LEU A 186 -7.52 -17.72 -0.17
N MET A 187 -8.50 -17.43 0.69
CA MET A 187 -9.70 -16.65 0.34
C MET A 187 -9.35 -15.31 -0.31
N LEU A 188 -8.37 -14.59 0.27
CA LEU A 188 -7.91 -13.30 -0.23
C LEU A 188 -7.16 -13.45 -1.57
N LYS A 189 -6.26 -14.43 -1.69
CA LYS A 189 -5.55 -14.76 -2.94
C LYS A 189 -6.52 -15.06 -4.09
N ASP A 190 -7.53 -15.89 -3.86
CA ASP A 190 -8.50 -16.25 -4.90
C ASP A 190 -9.49 -15.12 -5.21
N ALA A 191 -9.89 -14.33 -4.21
CA ALA A 191 -10.63 -13.08 -4.44
C ALA A 191 -9.84 -12.10 -5.33
N MET A 192 -8.54 -11.95 -5.08
CA MET A 192 -7.65 -11.09 -5.88
C MET A 192 -7.48 -11.63 -7.31
N ASN A 193 -7.14 -12.91 -7.46
CA ASN A 193 -6.81 -13.51 -8.76
C ASN A 193 -8.03 -13.73 -9.66
N ASN A 194 -9.15 -14.19 -9.10
CA ASN A 194 -10.31 -14.61 -9.88
C ASN A 194 -11.35 -13.49 -10.09
N VAL A 195 -11.28 -12.39 -9.30
CA VAL A 195 -12.24 -11.27 -9.40
C VAL A 195 -11.58 -9.91 -9.53
N ILE A 196 -10.71 -9.50 -8.59
CA ILE A 196 -10.21 -8.11 -8.53
C ILE A 196 -9.24 -7.79 -9.67
N PHE A 197 -8.20 -8.60 -9.90
CA PHE A 197 -7.23 -8.36 -10.97
C PHE A 197 -7.87 -8.40 -12.38
N PRO A 198 -8.75 -9.37 -12.74
CA PRO A 198 -9.43 -9.37 -14.03
C PRO A 198 -10.21 -8.09 -14.32
N VAL A 199 -11.05 -7.61 -13.38
CA VAL A 199 -11.84 -6.39 -13.62
C VAL A 199 -10.98 -5.12 -13.62
N MET A 200 -9.85 -5.10 -12.90
CA MET A 200 -8.86 -4.02 -13.03
C MET A 200 -8.20 -4.02 -14.42
N ASP A 201 -7.84 -5.18 -14.96
CA ASP A 201 -7.28 -5.31 -16.31
C ASP A 201 -8.29 -4.91 -17.39
N ASP A 202 -9.55 -5.31 -17.27
CA ASP A 202 -10.63 -4.88 -18.17
C ASP A 202 -10.84 -3.36 -18.12
N LEU A 203 -10.79 -2.73 -16.94
CA LEU A 203 -10.91 -1.29 -16.77
C LEU A 203 -9.72 -0.54 -17.42
N ILE A 204 -8.49 -1.01 -17.20
CA ILE A 204 -7.28 -0.43 -17.81
C ILE A 204 -7.34 -0.59 -19.34
N LYS A 205 -7.81 -1.73 -19.85
CA LYS A 205 -8.01 -2.01 -21.28
C LYS A 205 -9.10 -1.14 -21.90
N ALA A 206 -10.20 -0.89 -21.19
CA ALA A 206 -11.26 0.02 -21.62
C ALA A 206 -10.75 1.46 -21.75
N MET A 207 -10.08 1.99 -20.71
CA MET A 207 -9.46 3.32 -20.76
C MET A 207 -8.35 3.44 -21.82
N SER A 208 -7.54 2.39 -22.01
CA SER A 208 -6.53 2.35 -23.09
C SER A 208 -7.18 2.34 -24.49
N THR A 209 -8.38 1.78 -24.61
CA THR A 209 -9.16 1.81 -25.86
C THR A 209 -9.75 3.19 -26.10
N MET A 210 -10.44 3.78 -25.12
CA MET A 210 -10.87 5.20 -25.17
C MET A 210 -9.71 6.15 -25.49
N SER A 211 -8.52 5.86 -24.97
CA SER A 211 -7.32 6.66 -25.19
C SER A 211 -6.85 6.64 -26.65
N ARG A 212 -6.71 5.45 -27.25
CA ARG A 212 -6.34 5.32 -28.67
C ARG A 212 -7.40 5.89 -29.61
N ASP A 213 -8.66 5.59 -29.34
CA ASP A 213 -9.76 5.86 -30.27
C ASP A 213 -10.07 7.37 -30.31
N ASN A 214 -9.96 8.05 -29.15
CA ASN A 214 -10.13 9.50 -29.02
C ASN A 214 -8.81 10.29 -29.07
N ALA A 215 -7.71 9.66 -29.51
CA ALA A 215 -6.36 10.24 -29.48
C ALA A 215 -6.23 11.55 -30.28
N SER A 216 -7.05 11.72 -31.32
CA SER A 216 -7.03 12.88 -32.21
C SER A 216 -8.11 13.93 -31.90
N ILE A 217 -8.89 13.78 -30.82
CA ILE A 217 -9.94 14.73 -30.43
C ILE A 217 -9.33 15.76 -29.46
N PRO A 218 -9.05 17.02 -29.90
CA PRO A 218 -8.56 18.07 -29.00
C PRO A 218 -9.67 18.48 -28.02
N ILE A 219 -9.29 18.87 -26.79
CA ILE A 219 -10.17 19.43 -25.76
C ILE A 219 -9.49 20.61 -25.06
N LEU A 220 -10.28 21.52 -24.48
CA LEU A 220 -9.76 22.59 -23.63
C LEU A 220 -9.48 22.08 -22.22
N SER A 221 -8.20 22.10 -21.83
CA SER A 221 -7.79 21.88 -20.44
C SER A 221 -8.32 22.99 -19.55
N ARG A 222 -8.63 22.68 -18.28
CA ARG A 222 -9.12 23.68 -17.31
C ARG A 222 -8.27 23.73 -16.04
N ARG A 223 -8.05 24.94 -15.50
CA ARG A 223 -7.45 25.19 -14.18
C ARG A 223 -8.33 26.13 -13.37
N ASP A 224 -8.78 25.66 -12.20
CA ASP A 224 -9.58 26.45 -11.26
C ASP A 224 -10.83 27.10 -11.92
N GLY A 225 -11.39 26.39 -12.91
CA GLY A 225 -12.52 26.82 -13.77
C GLY A 225 -12.12 27.50 -15.09
N ASN A 226 -10.92 28.06 -15.20
CA ASN A 226 -10.43 28.83 -16.34
C ASN A 226 -9.84 27.93 -17.45
N THR A 227 -9.92 28.35 -18.71
CA THR A 227 -9.25 27.71 -19.85
C THR A 227 -7.72 27.86 -19.76
N VAL A 228 -7.00 26.79 -20.12
CA VAL A 228 -5.52 26.75 -20.25
C VAL A 228 -5.13 25.95 -21.50
N SER A 229 -3.84 25.76 -21.78
CA SER A 229 -3.35 25.08 -22.99
C SER A 229 -4.10 23.77 -23.30
N PRO A 230 -4.64 23.56 -24.52
CA PRO A 230 -5.39 22.37 -24.89
C PRO A 230 -4.56 21.08 -24.81
N THR A 231 -5.27 19.95 -24.76
CA THR A 231 -4.74 18.58 -24.85
C THR A 231 -5.69 17.75 -25.71
N THR A 232 -5.57 16.41 -25.73
CA THR A 232 -6.57 15.54 -26.36
C THR A 232 -7.33 14.72 -25.32
N LEU A 233 -8.60 14.40 -25.60
CA LEU A 233 -9.39 13.53 -24.74
C LEU A 233 -8.69 12.17 -24.56
N GLY A 234 -8.14 11.64 -25.65
CA GLY A 234 -7.37 10.39 -25.61
C GLY A 234 -6.13 10.45 -24.71
N LYS A 235 -5.49 11.61 -24.54
CA LYS A 235 -4.37 11.80 -23.61
C LYS A 235 -4.82 11.77 -22.15
N GLU A 236 -5.93 12.41 -21.80
CA GLU A 236 -6.42 12.35 -20.42
C GLU A 236 -6.83 10.93 -20.04
N MET A 237 -7.44 10.18 -20.96
CA MET A 237 -7.68 8.74 -20.77
C MET A 237 -6.37 7.94 -20.63
N ALA A 238 -5.29 8.32 -21.33
CA ALA A 238 -3.97 7.71 -21.18
C ALA A 238 -3.38 7.93 -19.78
N ASN A 239 -3.51 9.15 -19.23
CA ASN A 239 -3.02 9.48 -17.90
C ASN A 239 -3.68 8.56 -16.84
N PHE A 240 -4.99 8.32 -16.95
CA PHE A 240 -5.70 7.40 -16.06
C PHE A 240 -5.29 5.94 -16.27
N ALA A 241 -5.28 5.45 -17.52
CA ALA A 241 -4.90 4.07 -17.84
C ALA A 241 -3.49 3.71 -17.32
N VAL A 242 -2.50 4.60 -17.49
CA VAL A 242 -1.14 4.39 -17.00
C VAL A 242 -1.05 4.47 -15.47
N ARG A 243 -1.72 5.44 -14.82
CA ARG A 243 -1.75 5.53 -13.35
C ARG A 243 -2.39 4.28 -12.71
N LEU A 244 -3.50 3.78 -13.26
CA LEU A 244 -4.14 2.53 -12.81
C LEU A 244 -3.25 1.31 -13.07
N GLY A 245 -2.58 1.26 -14.23
CA GLY A 245 -1.59 0.22 -14.57
C GLY A 245 -0.44 0.13 -13.55
N ILE A 246 0.13 1.26 -13.15
CA ILE A 246 1.17 1.33 -12.09
C ILE A 246 0.64 0.73 -10.79
N GLN A 247 -0.55 1.14 -10.32
CA GLN A 247 -1.09 0.64 -9.05
C GLN A 247 -1.44 -0.85 -9.12
N LYS A 248 -2.01 -1.33 -10.23
CA LYS A 248 -2.31 -2.76 -10.43
C LYS A 248 -1.04 -3.61 -10.50
N HIS A 249 0.03 -3.10 -11.10
CA HIS A 249 1.32 -3.79 -11.12
C HIS A 249 1.93 -3.90 -9.72
N LYS A 250 1.99 -2.79 -8.97
CA LYS A 250 2.48 -2.79 -7.59
C LYS A 250 1.64 -3.71 -6.69
N LEU A 251 0.32 -3.69 -6.85
CA LEU A 251 -0.62 -4.60 -6.19
C LEU A 251 -0.33 -6.08 -6.50
N SER A 252 0.15 -6.40 -7.71
CA SER A 252 0.55 -7.76 -8.09
C SER A 252 1.98 -8.15 -7.66
N GLN A 253 2.76 -7.25 -7.07
CA GLN A 253 4.06 -7.56 -6.43
C GLN A 253 3.93 -7.86 -4.93
N VAL A 254 2.78 -7.55 -4.31
CA VAL A 254 2.56 -7.81 -2.88
C VAL A 254 2.56 -9.32 -2.63
N LYS A 255 3.58 -9.81 -1.92
CA LYS A 255 3.66 -11.20 -1.46
C LYS A 255 2.53 -11.46 -0.44
N ILE A 256 1.51 -12.20 -0.86
CA ILE A 256 0.47 -12.71 0.06
C ILE A 256 1.12 -13.80 0.91
N MET A 257 1.19 -13.58 2.23
CA MET A 257 1.93 -14.44 3.16
C MET A 257 1.05 -15.39 3.97
N GLY A 258 1.66 -16.42 4.54
CA GLY A 258 1.02 -17.40 5.42
C GLY A 258 2.03 -18.13 6.29
N LYS A 259 1.54 -18.76 7.36
CA LYS A 259 2.36 -19.38 8.40
C LYS A 259 1.85 -20.76 8.80
N PHE A 260 2.74 -21.61 9.31
CA PHE A 260 2.39 -22.93 9.84
C PHE A 260 3.30 -23.47 10.99
N PRO A 261 3.77 -22.68 11.98
CA PRO A 261 4.67 -23.14 13.04
C PRO A 261 3.97 -23.45 14.38
N GLY A 262 2.66 -23.71 14.41
CA GLY A 262 1.95 -24.00 15.66
C GLY A 262 1.66 -22.78 16.53
N ALA A 263 1.51 -23.03 17.83
CA ALA A 263 0.87 -22.14 18.80
C ALA A 263 1.61 -20.84 19.17
N VAL A 264 2.91 -20.69 18.88
CA VAL A 264 3.70 -19.51 19.34
C VAL A 264 4.73 -19.01 18.31
N GLY A 265 4.69 -19.51 17.07
CA GLY A 265 5.68 -19.16 16.05
C GLY A 265 6.91 -20.06 15.99
N SER A 266 6.99 -21.15 16.77
CA SER A 266 8.27 -21.86 17.02
C SER A 266 8.22 -23.40 16.95
N SER A 267 7.12 -23.99 16.46
CA SER A 267 6.97 -25.43 16.17
C SER A 267 7.16 -26.37 17.38
N ASN A 268 6.93 -25.90 18.60
CA ASN A 268 7.26 -26.61 19.85
C ASN A 268 6.66 -28.02 19.93
N ALA A 269 5.36 -28.17 19.69
CA ALA A 269 4.65 -29.45 19.72
C ALA A 269 5.16 -30.44 18.65
N HIS A 270 5.59 -29.92 17.50
CA HIS A 270 6.22 -30.71 16.44
C HIS A 270 7.59 -31.25 16.90
N TYR A 271 8.45 -30.38 17.43
CA TYR A 271 9.79 -30.76 17.90
C TYR A 271 9.79 -31.72 19.09
N VAL A 272 8.87 -31.61 20.05
CA VAL A 272 8.77 -32.59 21.15
C VAL A 272 8.33 -33.97 20.64
N THR A 273 7.44 -34.00 19.65
CA THR A 273 6.94 -35.27 19.11
C THR A 273 7.94 -35.93 18.15
N TYR A 274 8.69 -35.12 17.40
CA TYR A 274 9.67 -35.50 16.38
C TYR A 274 10.85 -34.50 16.34
N PRO A 275 11.88 -34.65 17.19
CA PRO A 275 12.96 -33.66 17.33
C PRO A 275 13.97 -33.65 16.18
N HIS A 276 13.96 -34.66 15.30
CA HIS A 276 14.93 -34.82 14.21
C HIS A 276 14.42 -34.34 12.84
N ILE A 277 13.16 -33.90 12.74
CA ILE A 277 12.56 -33.41 11.50
C ILE A 277 12.77 -31.89 11.41
N ASN A 278 13.16 -31.39 10.23
CA ASN A 278 13.32 -29.96 9.97
C ASN A 278 11.94 -29.28 9.78
N TRP A 279 11.21 -29.08 10.87
CA TRP A 279 9.86 -28.53 10.85
C TRP A 279 9.72 -27.13 10.19
N PRO A 280 10.67 -26.18 10.33
CA PRO A 280 10.66 -24.94 9.57
C PRO A 280 10.66 -25.15 8.05
N GLN A 281 11.48 -26.07 7.54
CA GLN A 281 11.50 -26.41 6.10
C GLN A 281 10.20 -27.10 5.67
N ILE A 282 9.67 -28.05 6.45
CA ILE A 282 8.40 -28.71 6.15
C ILE A 282 7.23 -27.70 6.12
N ALA A 283 7.25 -26.69 7.01
CA ALA A 283 6.27 -25.61 7.01
C ALA A 283 6.43 -24.69 5.78
N GLU A 284 7.66 -24.38 5.35
CA GLU A 284 7.92 -23.62 4.13
C GLU A 284 7.43 -24.38 2.88
N GLU A 285 7.80 -25.65 2.73
CA GLU A 285 7.34 -26.53 1.65
C GLU A 285 5.81 -26.63 1.64
N PHE A 286 5.18 -26.78 2.81
CA PHE A 286 3.72 -26.86 2.91
C PHE A 286 3.04 -25.56 2.47
N VAL A 287 3.43 -24.41 3.02
CA VAL A 287 2.83 -23.11 2.67
C VAL A 287 3.09 -22.74 1.21
N THR A 288 4.28 -23.01 0.69
CA THR A 288 4.61 -22.77 -0.72
C THR A 288 3.89 -23.74 -1.67
N SER A 289 3.57 -24.98 -1.26
CA SER A 289 2.73 -25.89 -2.06
C SER A 289 1.30 -25.38 -2.28
N LEU A 290 0.78 -24.56 -1.35
CA LEU A 290 -0.49 -23.84 -1.49
C LEU A 290 -0.35 -22.58 -2.37
N GLY A 291 0.85 -22.31 -2.90
CA GLY A 291 1.22 -21.13 -3.67
C GLY A 291 1.14 -19.84 -2.85
N VAL A 292 1.53 -19.90 -1.58
CA VAL A 292 1.55 -18.78 -0.62
C VAL A 292 3.00 -18.49 -0.24
N SER A 293 3.35 -17.23 0.05
CA SER A 293 4.69 -16.91 0.55
C SER A 293 4.81 -17.29 2.03
N PHE A 294 5.82 -18.08 2.40
CA PHE A 294 6.03 -18.47 3.80
C PHE A 294 6.50 -17.28 4.65
N ASN A 295 5.93 -17.13 5.86
CA ASN A 295 6.45 -16.23 6.88
C ASN A 295 7.03 -17.01 8.07
N PRO A 296 8.37 -17.13 8.19
CA PRO A 296 9.02 -17.82 9.31
C PRO A 296 9.05 -17.02 10.63
N TYR A 297 8.74 -15.71 10.61
CA TYR A 297 8.75 -14.84 11.79
C TYR A 297 7.33 -14.33 12.08
N VAL A 298 6.66 -15.02 13.02
CA VAL A 298 5.25 -14.84 13.40
C VAL A 298 5.02 -15.17 14.88
N THR A 299 3.81 -14.95 15.39
CA THR A 299 3.38 -15.27 16.78
C THR A 299 2.40 -16.46 16.78
N GLU A 300 1.32 -16.47 17.58
CA GLU A 300 0.21 -17.41 17.35
C GLU A 300 -0.57 -17.02 16.07
N ALA A 301 -0.73 -15.72 15.82
CA ALA A 301 -1.25 -15.15 14.59
C ALA A 301 -0.17 -15.04 13.48
N GLU A 302 -0.60 -14.85 12.23
CA GLU A 302 0.24 -14.27 11.17
C GLU A 302 0.37 -12.76 11.41
N THR A 303 1.45 -12.09 10.98
CA THR A 303 1.64 -10.66 11.34
C THR A 303 0.74 -9.71 10.53
N TYR A 304 0.08 -10.21 9.48
CA TYR A 304 -0.86 -9.52 8.59
C TYR A 304 -0.29 -8.28 7.88
N ASP A 305 1.01 -7.96 8.00
CA ASP A 305 1.63 -6.74 7.45
C ASP A 305 1.48 -6.62 5.92
N TYR A 306 1.28 -7.75 5.21
CA TYR A 306 0.98 -7.77 3.78
C TYR A 306 -0.43 -7.27 3.43
N MET A 307 -1.41 -7.43 4.32
CA MET A 307 -2.80 -7.03 4.07
C MET A 307 -2.96 -5.50 3.96
N PRO A 308 -2.43 -4.65 4.87
CA PRO A 308 -2.45 -3.21 4.69
C PRO A 308 -1.75 -2.74 3.41
N LYS A 309 -0.72 -3.43 2.92
CA LYS A 309 -0.03 -3.07 1.67
C LYS A 309 -0.94 -3.26 0.47
N LEU A 310 -1.55 -4.45 0.38
CA LEU A 310 -2.58 -4.79 -0.60
C LEU A 310 -3.74 -3.78 -0.57
N PHE A 311 -4.31 -3.54 0.61
CA PHE A 311 -5.44 -2.62 0.78
C PHE A 311 -5.08 -1.16 0.53
N ASN A 312 -3.86 -0.71 0.86
CA ASN A 312 -3.39 0.64 0.53
C ASN A 312 -3.20 0.82 -0.98
N ALA A 313 -2.77 -0.21 -1.71
CA ALA A 313 -2.65 -0.17 -3.17
C ALA A 313 -4.04 -0.16 -3.84
N ILE A 314 -5.01 -0.94 -3.34
CA ILE A 314 -6.42 -0.84 -3.77
C ILE A 314 -6.98 0.56 -3.46
N ASN A 315 -6.68 1.14 -2.29
CA ASN A 315 -7.08 2.51 -1.96
C ASN A 315 -6.44 3.58 -2.87
N ARG A 316 -5.23 3.34 -3.40
CA ARG A 316 -4.63 4.19 -4.44
C ARG A 316 -5.35 4.02 -5.78
N PHE A 317 -5.65 2.78 -6.20
CA PHE A 317 -6.46 2.51 -7.40
C PHE A 317 -7.83 3.19 -7.32
N ASN A 318 -8.56 3.02 -6.21
CA ASN A 318 -9.83 3.68 -5.91
C ASN A 318 -9.69 5.23 -5.86
N SER A 319 -8.54 5.76 -5.45
CA SER A 319 -8.26 7.21 -5.48
C SER A 319 -8.09 7.78 -6.88
N ILE A 320 -7.61 6.96 -7.82
CA ILE A 320 -7.46 7.34 -9.23
C ILE A 320 -8.80 7.17 -9.97
N LEU A 321 -9.59 6.16 -9.59
CA LEU A 321 -10.90 5.94 -10.21
C LEU A 321 -11.96 6.97 -9.78
N ILE A 322 -11.98 7.39 -8.50
CA ILE A 322 -12.80 8.54 -8.04
C ILE A 322 -12.44 9.85 -8.79
N ASP A 323 -11.19 9.95 -9.23
CA ASP A 323 -10.65 11.10 -9.98
C ASP A 323 -11.19 11.07 -11.43
N PHE A 324 -11.12 9.89 -12.07
CA PHE A 324 -11.73 9.62 -13.37
C PHE A 324 -13.25 9.83 -13.35
N ASP A 325 -13.97 9.23 -12.40
CA ASP A 325 -15.44 9.34 -12.27
C ASP A 325 -15.88 10.82 -12.17
N LYS A 326 -15.05 11.70 -11.61
CA LYS A 326 -15.29 13.14 -11.51
C LYS A 326 -14.99 13.90 -12.78
N ASP A 327 -13.83 13.70 -13.38
CA ASP A 327 -13.47 14.39 -14.61
C ASP A 327 -14.43 13.97 -15.75
N MET A 328 -14.88 12.71 -15.78
CA MET A 328 -15.93 12.23 -16.69
C MET A 328 -17.30 12.84 -16.43
N TRP A 329 -17.64 13.15 -15.17
CA TRP A 329 -18.87 13.86 -14.81
C TRP A 329 -18.81 15.36 -15.15
N ASP A 330 -17.65 16.00 -14.98
CA ASP A 330 -17.41 17.38 -15.45
C ASP A 330 -17.46 17.43 -17.00
N TYR A 331 -16.93 16.44 -17.74
CA TYR A 331 -17.09 16.34 -19.21
C TYR A 331 -18.55 16.14 -19.65
N LEU A 332 -19.37 15.37 -18.91
CA LEU A 332 -20.83 15.33 -19.12
C LEU A 332 -21.45 16.72 -18.94
N HIS A 333 -21.03 17.48 -17.93
CA HIS A 333 -21.52 18.85 -17.68
C HIS A 333 -21.09 19.88 -18.73
N PHE A 334 -19.94 19.67 -19.39
CA PHE A 334 -19.54 20.49 -20.54
C PHE A 334 -20.22 20.09 -21.85
N GLY A 335 -21.05 19.04 -21.86
CA GLY A 335 -21.73 18.56 -23.06
C GLY A 335 -20.82 17.79 -24.03
N TYR A 336 -19.62 17.37 -23.60
CA TYR A 336 -18.67 16.65 -24.45
C TYR A 336 -19.16 15.25 -24.84
N PHE A 337 -20.08 14.67 -24.05
CA PHE A 337 -20.70 13.38 -24.32
C PHE A 337 -22.22 13.49 -24.51
N LYS A 338 -22.74 12.75 -25.49
CA LYS A 338 -24.16 12.68 -25.83
C LYS A 338 -24.88 11.73 -24.87
N GLN A 339 -25.94 12.23 -24.22
CA GLN A 339 -26.83 11.40 -23.40
C GLN A 339 -27.91 10.73 -24.25
N SER A 340 -27.55 9.64 -24.93
CA SER A 340 -28.52 8.70 -25.54
C SER A 340 -29.16 7.79 -24.48
N GLU A 341 -28.42 7.48 -23.42
CA GLU A 341 -28.85 6.73 -22.25
C GLU A 341 -28.43 7.45 -20.97
N TYR A 342 -28.95 6.99 -19.82
CA TYR A 342 -28.45 7.44 -18.52
C TYR A 342 -27.03 6.89 -18.28
N ILE A 343 -26.08 7.82 -18.11
CA ILE A 343 -24.67 7.60 -17.74
C ILE A 343 -24.46 8.28 -16.39
N ASN A 344 -24.06 7.53 -15.36
CA ASN A 344 -23.92 8.04 -14.00
C ASN A 344 -22.70 7.48 -13.28
N PHE A 345 -21.67 8.32 -13.12
CA PHE A 345 -20.44 8.00 -12.41
C PHE A 345 -20.52 8.19 -10.88
N HIS A 346 -21.54 8.89 -10.35
CA HIS A 346 -21.70 9.10 -8.90
C HIS A 346 -21.91 7.80 -8.11
N TYR A 347 -22.56 6.79 -8.71
CA TYR A 347 -22.70 5.48 -8.06
C TYR A 347 -21.32 4.83 -7.83
N SER A 348 -20.43 4.92 -8.81
CA SER A 348 -19.03 4.48 -8.67
C SER A 348 -18.31 5.31 -7.60
N GLU A 349 -18.34 6.66 -7.69
CA GLU A 349 -17.68 7.53 -6.71
C GLU A 349 -18.08 7.19 -5.27
N ALA A 350 -19.39 7.14 -4.98
CA ALA A 350 -19.91 6.91 -3.63
C ALA A 350 -19.53 5.52 -3.11
N THR A 351 -19.59 4.50 -3.99
CA THR A 351 -19.23 3.12 -3.65
C THR A 351 -17.72 2.97 -3.42
N LEU A 352 -16.87 3.65 -4.20
CA LEU A 352 -15.42 3.71 -3.97
C LEU A 352 -15.08 4.46 -2.69
N GLY A 353 -15.85 5.49 -2.32
CA GLY A 353 -15.74 6.15 -1.02
C GLY A 353 -15.93 5.18 0.14
N ALA A 354 -17.05 4.43 0.15
CA ALA A 354 -17.31 3.43 1.18
C ALA A 354 -16.32 2.26 1.17
N ALA A 355 -15.89 1.81 -0.02
CA ALA A 355 -14.83 0.81 -0.15
C ALA A 355 -13.54 1.25 0.56
N ARG A 356 -13.14 2.51 0.37
CA ARG A 356 -11.92 3.06 0.96
C ARG A 356 -11.97 3.14 2.48
N GLU A 357 -13.10 3.52 3.06
CA GLU A 357 -13.24 3.58 4.52
C GLU A 357 -13.22 2.18 5.14
N ALA A 358 -13.91 1.21 4.53
CA ALA A 358 -13.87 -0.19 4.95
C ALA A 358 -12.44 -0.77 4.89
N LEU A 359 -11.67 -0.48 3.83
CA LEU A 359 -10.26 -0.88 3.73
C LEU A 359 -9.37 -0.11 4.72
N SER A 360 -9.63 1.18 4.96
CA SER A 360 -8.83 2.03 5.88
C SER A 360 -8.97 1.61 7.35
N TYR A 361 -10.14 1.09 7.74
CA TYR A 361 -10.35 0.43 9.03
C TYR A 361 -9.39 -0.76 9.22
N LEU A 362 -9.35 -1.69 8.25
CA LEU A 362 -8.47 -2.87 8.26
C LEU A 362 -6.99 -2.48 8.32
N ILE A 363 -6.58 -1.53 7.46
CA ILE A 363 -5.22 -0.94 7.38
C ILE A 363 -4.76 -0.36 8.73
N SER A 364 -5.68 0.05 9.59
CA SER A 364 -5.38 0.77 10.85
C SER A 364 -5.33 -0.14 12.08
N LEU A 365 -5.80 -1.38 11.98
CA LEU A 365 -5.92 -2.30 13.10
C LEU A 365 -5.10 -3.59 12.94
N LEU A 366 -5.15 -4.25 11.76
CA LEU A 366 -4.57 -5.59 11.56
C LEU A 366 -3.08 -5.74 11.97
N PRO A 367 -2.18 -4.76 11.76
CA PRO A 367 -0.76 -4.89 12.13
C PRO A 367 -0.44 -4.74 13.63
N ARG A 368 -1.44 -4.67 14.51
CA ARG A 368 -1.23 -4.48 15.95
C ARG A 368 -1.92 -5.57 16.74
N SER A 369 -1.17 -6.20 17.63
CA SER A 369 -1.65 -7.30 18.48
C SER A 369 -0.78 -7.35 19.73
N ARG A 370 -1.40 -7.35 20.92
CA ARG A 370 -0.65 -7.43 22.19
C ARG A 370 -0.05 -8.83 22.35
N PHE A 371 1.25 -8.91 22.60
CA PHE A 371 2.00 -10.15 22.75
C PHE A 371 1.75 -11.10 21.55
N LEU A 372 1.33 -12.35 21.79
CA LEU A 372 1.15 -13.30 20.70
C LEU A 372 -0.09 -13.06 19.83
N GLU A 373 -1.24 -12.77 20.45
CA GLU A 373 -2.52 -12.60 19.75
C GLU A 373 -3.56 -11.90 20.65
N ASP A 374 -4.34 -10.99 20.06
CA ASP A 374 -5.68 -10.67 20.58
C ASP A 374 -6.77 -10.96 19.53
N LEU A 375 -7.88 -11.55 20.01
CA LEU A 375 -8.99 -12.06 19.20
C LEU A 375 -9.77 -10.98 18.42
N THR A 376 -9.45 -9.69 18.56
CA THR A 376 -10.14 -8.65 17.77
C THR A 376 -9.82 -8.81 16.28
N ASP A 377 -8.63 -9.30 15.96
CA ASP A 377 -8.14 -9.59 14.62
C ASP A 377 -9.10 -10.49 13.81
N SER A 378 -9.67 -11.51 14.45
CA SER A 378 -10.60 -12.50 13.88
C SER A 378 -11.95 -11.89 13.50
N SER A 379 -12.34 -10.81 14.17
CA SER A 379 -13.54 -10.02 13.86
C SER A 379 -13.23 -8.95 12.82
N ILE A 380 -12.03 -8.37 12.85
CA ILE A 380 -11.55 -7.40 11.86
C ILE A 380 -11.43 -8.08 10.48
N ARG A 381 -10.76 -9.25 10.38
CA ARG A 381 -10.62 -10.05 9.15
C ARG A 381 -11.94 -10.33 8.43
N ARG A 382 -13.04 -10.56 9.16
CA ARG A 382 -14.36 -10.81 8.56
C ARG A 382 -14.91 -9.62 7.75
N ASN A 383 -14.35 -8.42 7.89
CA ASN A 383 -14.75 -7.21 7.16
C ASN A 383 -13.96 -6.98 5.84
N MET A 384 -12.98 -7.83 5.51
CA MET A 384 -12.22 -7.74 4.24
C MET A 384 -13.12 -7.78 2.99
N SER A 385 -14.20 -8.56 3.04
CA SER A 385 -15.19 -8.70 1.97
C SER A 385 -15.78 -7.35 1.56
N THR A 386 -16.28 -6.55 2.51
CA THR A 386 -16.97 -5.28 2.26
C THR A 386 -16.15 -4.31 1.40
N GLY A 387 -14.87 -4.14 1.71
CA GLY A 387 -13.99 -3.24 0.96
C GLY A 387 -13.70 -3.71 -0.47
N LEU A 388 -13.50 -5.02 -0.64
CA LEU A 388 -13.26 -5.64 -1.95
C LEU A 388 -14.52 -5.67 -2.82
N VAL A 389 -15.68 -5.97 -2.23
CA VAL A 389 -16.98 -6.03 -2.93
C VAL A 389 -17.42 -4.65 -3.41
N CYS A 390 -17.36 -3.63 -2.57
CA CYS A 390 -17.65 -2.26 -3.01
C CYS A 390 -16.69 -1.80 -4.12
N SER A 391 -15.39 -2.12 -4.01
CA SER A 391 -14.42 -1.84 -5.10
C SER A 391 -14.82 -2.53 -6.41
N ALA A 392 -15.10 -3.84 -6.39
CA ALA A 392 -15.47 -4.61 -7.57
C ALA A 392 -16.80 -4.15 -8.22
N LEU A 393 -17.79 -3.76 -7.41
CA LEU A 393 -19.07 -3.22 -7.88
C LEU A 393 -18.88 -1.88 -8.60
N ALA A 394 -18.07 -0.99 -8.02
CA ALA A 394 -17.74 0.28 -8.66
C ALA A 394 -17.00 0.07 -9.98
N TYR A 395 -15.96 -0.79 -10.02
CA TYR A 395 -15.21 -1.09 -11.24
C TYR A 395 -16.14 -1.59 -12.38
N LYS A 396 -17.10 -2.47 -12.07
CA LYS A 396 -18.11 -2.94 -13.03
C LYS A 396 -19.09 -1.83 -13.44
N SER A 397 -19.44 -0.89 -12.54
CA SER A 397 -20.26 0.28 -12.86
C SER A 397 -19.53 1.25 -13.79
N THR A 398 -18.26 1.59 -13.54
CA THR A 398 -17.48 2.43 -14.45
C THR A 398 -17.32 1.77 -15.82
N LEU A 399 -17.11 0.45 -15.90
CA LEU A 399 -17.10 -0.30 -17.16
C LEU A 399 -18.44 -0.20 -17.92
N LYS A 400 -19.58 -0.39 -17.23
CA LYS A 400 -20.93 -0.19 -17.83
C LYS A 400 -21.10 1.24 -18.36
N ASN A 401 -20.68 2.26 -17.61
CA ASN A 401 -20.76 3.66 -18.03
C ASN A 401 -19.85 3.97 -19.21
N ILE A 402 -18.61 3.47 -19.23
CA ILE A 402 -17.65 3.67 -20.32
C ILE A 402 -18.21 3.18 -21.66
N ALA A 403 -18.86 2.01 -21.66
CA ALA A 403 -19.46 1.42 -22.87
C ALA A 403 -20.60 2.26 -23.50
N LYS A 404 -21.18 3.21 -22.74
CA LYS A 404 -22.27 4.09 -23.22
C LYS A 404 -21.77 5.41 -23.84
N ILE A 405 -20.49 5.75 -23.71
CA ILE A 405 -19.97 7.07 -24.08
C ILE A 405 -19.99 7.27 -25.60
N GLN A 406 -20.62 8.35 -26.05
CA GLN A 406 -20.53 8.87 -27.42
C GLN A 406 -20.18 10.34 -27.37
N ILE A 407 -19.23 10.80 -28.18
CA ILE A 407 -18.69 12.17 -28.09
C ILE A 407 -19.42 13.13 -29.04
N ASP A 408 -19.53 14.40 -28.64
CA ASP A 408 -19.92 15.50 -29.53
C ASP A 408 -18.68 16.30 -29.99
N GLU A 409 -18.02 15.78 -31.03
CA GLU A 409 -16.86 16.43 -31.64
C GLU A 409 -17.19 17.83 -32.20
N ALA A 410 -18.44 18.09 -32.58
CA ALA A 410 -18.84 19.40 -33.11
C ALA A 410 -18.90 20.45 -31.99
N LEU A 411 -19.50 20.11 -30.85
CA LEU A 411 -19.54 20.97 -29.66
C LEU A 411 -18.13 21.22 -29.11
N VAL A 412 -17.31 20.16 -28.99
CA VAL A 412 -15.92 20.24 -28.52
C VAL A 412 -15.07 21.14 -29.44
N SER A 413 -15.20 20.97 -30.76
CA SER A 413 -14.49 21.78 -31.76
C SER A 413 -14.91 23.26 -31.72
N GLU A 414 -16.19 23.54 -31.44
CA GLU A 414 -16.70 24.91 -31.38
C GLU A 414 -16.33 25.65 -30.08
N GLU A 415 -16.06 24.93 -28.98
CA GLU A 415 -15.44 25.53 -27.79
C GLU A 415 -14.00 25.98 -28.11
N LEU A 416 -13.21 25.11 -28.76
CA LEU A 416 -11.85 25.40 -29.21
C LEU A 416 -11.77 26.55 -30.23
N ASN A 417 -12.76 26.67 -31.13
CA ASN A 417 -12.85 27.79 -32.08
C ASN A 417 -12.92 29.16 -31.37
N HIS A 418 -13.42 29.20 -30.14
CA HIS A 418 -13.67 30.41 -29.38
C HIS A 418 -12.56 30.79 -28.38
N SER A 419 -11.73 29.84 -27.94
CA SER A 419 -10.66 30.08 -26.95
C SER A 419 -9.29 30.27 -27.60
N TRP A 420 -9.06 31.46 -28.18
CA TRP A 420 -7.78 31.82 -28.81
C TRP A 420 -6.71 32.28 -27.81
N GLU A 421 -7.08 32.58 -26.56
CA GLU A 421 -6.19 32.95 -25.47
C GLU A 421 -5.16 31.85 -25.11
N VAL A 422 -5.50 30.58 -25.34
CA VAL A 422 -4.63 29.43 -25.01
C VAL A 422 -3.32 29.39 -25.80
N LEU A 423 -3.25 30.08 -26.94
CA LEU A 423 -2.04 30.18 -27.75
C LEU A 423 -1.01 31.17 -27.18
N ALA A 424 -1.34 31.90 -26.10
CA ALA A 424 -0.43 32.85 -25.47
C ALA A 424 0.84 32.18 -24.90
N GLU A 425 0.77 30.93 -24.42
CA GLU A 425 1.95 30.17 -23.98
C GLU A 425 2.94 29.95 -25.13
N ALA A 426 2.45 29.51 -26.29
CA ALA A 426 3.25 29.28 -27.50
C ALA A 426 3.89 30.58 -28.03
N VAL A 427 3.14 31.67 -28.07
CA VAL A 427 3.66 32.99 -28.47
C VAL A 427 4.69 33.50 -27.46
N GLN A 428 4.46 33.32 -26.15
CA GLN A 428 5.44 33.67 -25.11
C GLN A 428 6.73 32.85 -25.23
N ALA A 429 6.65 31.55 -25.58
CA ALA A 429 7.82 30.70 -25.75
C ALA A 429 8.73 31.20 -26.90
N VAL A 430 8.15 31.57 -28.04
CA VAL A 430 8.90 32.14 -29.19
C VAL A 430 9.45 33.54 -28.88
N ILE A 431 8.69 34.39 -28.21
CA ILE A 431 9.15 35.71 -27.72
C ILE A 431 10.36 35.56 -26.78
N ARG A 432 10.29 34.60 -25.84
CA ARG A 432 11.41 34.27 -24.93
C ARG A 432 12.63 33.73 -25.66
N ARG A 433 12.45 32.88 -26.68
CA ARG A 433 13.53 32.35 -27.51
C ARG A 433 14.34 33.48 -28.14
N TYR A 434 13.69 34.39 -28.88
CA TYR A 434 14.37 35.43 -29.64
C TYR A 434 14.74 36.69 -28.83
N GLY A 435 14.78 36.61 -27.50
CA GLY A 435 15.21 37.74 -26.63
C GLY A 435 14.35 39.00 -26.73
N VAL A 436 13.13 38.89 -27.28
CA VAL A 436 12.24 40.02 -27.59
C VAL A 436 11.91 40.79 -26.30
N PRO A 437 11.87 42.15 -26.31
CA PRO A 437 11.78 42.97 -25.09
C PRO A 437 10.67 42.57 -24.12
N ALA A 438 10.95 42.69 -22.81
CA ALA A 438 10.03 42.28 -21.75
C ALA A 438 8.67 42.98 -21.79
N GLU A 439 8.61 44.22 -22.28
CA GLU A 439 7.36 44.95 -22.54
C GLU A 439 6.40 44.19 -23.48
N THR A 440 6.93 43.40 -24.42
CA THR A 440 6.12 42.62 -25.37
C THR A 440 5.38 41.48 -24.68
N TYR A 441 5.90 40.98 -23.55
CA TYR A 441 5.16 40.06 -22.69
C TYR A 441 4.06 40.78 -21.88
N GLU A 442 4.31 41.99 -21.38
CA GLU A 442 3.26 42.81 -20.75
C GLU A 442 2.14 43.13 -21.77
N LYS A 443 2.49 43.51 -23.00
CA LYS A 443 1.52 43.74 -24.11
C LYS A 443 0.73 42.47 -24.50
N LEU A 444 1.33 41.27 -24.41
CA LEU A 444 0.63 39.99 -24.59
C LEU A 444 -0.34 39.69 -23.44
N LYS A 445 0.04 40.02 -22.20
CA LYS A 445 -0.77 39.89 -21.00
C LYS A 445 -1.94 40.89 -20.98
N GLU A 446 -1.74 42.11 -21.48
CA GLU A 446 -2.82 43.07 -21.73
C GLU A 446 -3.81 42.58 -22.80
N LEU A 447 -3.31 41.93 -23.87
CA LEU A 447 -4.14 41.36 -24.93
C LEU A 447 -5.08 40.26 -24.42
N THR A 448 -4.66 39.48 -23.42
CA THR A 448 -5.46 38.40 -22.79
C THR A 448 -6.23 38.84 -21.54
N ALA A 449 -5.93 40.01 -20.97
CA ALA A 449 -6.58 40.50 -19.75
C ALA A 449 -7.99 41.05 -19.99
N GLY A 450 -9.02 40.28 -19.61
CA GLY A 450 -10.40 40.76 -19.48
C GLY A 450 -11.11 41.11 -20.80
N ARG A 451 -10.57 40.69 -21.95
CA ARG A 451 -11.16 40.88 -23.28
C ARG A 451 -11.24 39.54 -24.01
N ARG A 452 -12.30 39.32 -24.80
CA ARG A 452 -12.45 38.09 -25.59
C ARG A 452 -11.38 38.05 -26.69
N VAL A 453 -10.43 37.13 -26.57
CA VAL A 453 -9.35 36.95 -27.54
C VAL A 453 -9.91 36.30 -28.81
N THR A 454 -9.38 36.69 -29.97
CA THR A 454 -9.87 36.19 -31.28
C THR A 454 -8.72 35.86 -32.23
N LYS A 455 -9.01 35.02 -33.22
CA LYS A 455 -8.12 34.73 -34.37
C LYS A 455 -7.52 36.00 -34.99
N LYS A 456 -8.29 37.08 -35.10
CA LYS A 456 -7.86 38.36 -35.68
C LYS A 456 -6.94 39.16 -34.75
N SER A 457 -7.20 39.16 -33.43
CA SER A 457 -6.35 39.87 -32.48
C SER A 457 -5.01 39.16 -32.24
N VAL A 458 -5.01 37.83 -32.17
CA VAL A 458 -3.76 37.04 -32.03
C VAL A 458 -2.89 37.16 -33.28
N ARG A 459 -3.47 37.07 -34.49
CA ARG A 459 -2.70 37.25 -35.74
C ARG A 459 -2.11 38.66 -35.88
N LYS A 460 -2.90 39.70 -35.62
CA LYS A 460 -2.38 41.09 -35.65
C LYS A 460 -1.23 41.30 -34.64
N PHE A 461 -1.25 40.61 -33.51
CA PHE A 461 -0.15 40.63 -32.55
C PHE A 461 1.11 39.95 -33.13
N ILE A 462 0.98 38.71 -33.64
CA ILE A 462 2.08 37.94 -34.25
C ILE A 462 2.71 38.68 -35.45
N GLU A 463 1.89 39.31 -36.30
CA GLU A 463 2.32 40.11 -37.45
C GLU A 463 3.30 41.23 -37.02
N GLY A 464 2.98 41.92 -35.91
CA GLY A 464 3.75 43.03 -35.35
C GLY A 464 4.94 42.65 -34.48
N LEU A 465 5.23 41.37 -34.24
CA LEU A 465 6.46 40.93 -33.56
C LEU A 465 7.65 40.98 -34.52
N GLU A 466 8.84 41.35 -34.04
CA GLU A 466 10.07 41.18 -34.82
C GLU A 466 10.60 39.75 -34.62
N LEU A 467 10.35 38.88 -35.60
CA LEU A 467 10.64 37.45 -35.57
C LEU A 467 11.06 36.93 -36.96
N PRO A 468 11.89 35.87 -37.04
CA PRO A 468 12.23 35.20 -38.30
C PRO A 468 10.98 34.73 -39.07
N LYS A 469 11.10 34.69 -40.41
CA LYS A 469 9.98 34.33 -41.31
C LYS A 469 9.40 32.94 -41.00
N ASP A 470 10.25 31.99 -40.63
CA ASP A 470 9.85 30.60 -40.38
C ASP A 470 9.01 30.48 -39.11
N HIS A 471 9.43 31.09 -38.00
CA HIS A 471 8.64 31.14 -36.77
C HIS A 471 7.38 32.01 -36.90
N LYS A 472 7.39 33.09 -37.70
CA LYS A 472 6.15 33.80 -38.06
C LYS A 472 5.19 32.89 -38.84
N SER A 473 5.69 32.07 -39.76
CA SER A 473 4.90 31.08 -40.51
C SER A 473 4.32 30.00 -39.59
N ILE A 474 5.10 29.47 -38.64
CA ILE A 474 4.64 28.50 -37.63
C ILE A 474 3.52 29.12 -36.78
N LEU A 475 3.75 30.26 -36.13
CA LEU A 475 2.76 30.93 -35.27
C LEU A 475 1.50 31.36 -36.04
N SER A 476 1.61 31.75 -37.31
CA SER A 476 0.46 32.15 -38.13
C SER A 476 -0.43 30.97 -38.55
N LYS A 477 0.15 29.76 -38.64
CA LYS A 477 -0.58 28.51 -38.92
C LYS A 477 -1.23 27.89 -37.68
N LEU A 478 -0.68 28.16 -36.50
CA LEU A 478 -1.13 27.58 -35.23
C LEU A 478 -2.60 27.92 -34.92
N THR A 479 -3.33 26.94 -34.40
CA THR A 479 -4.72 27.02 -33.94
C THR A 479 -4.87 26.30 -32.60
N PRO A 480 -5.92 26.54 -31.80
CA PRO A 480 -6.19 25.76 -30.59
C PRO A 480 -6.25 24.24 -30.88
N HIS A 481 -6.90 23.83 -31.97
CA HIS A 481 -6.99 22.44 -32.43
C HIS A 481 -5.64 21.80 -32.82
N SER A 482 -4.65 22.59 -33.24
CA SER A 482 -3.34 22.08 -33.70
C SER A 482 -2.25 22.17 -32.63
N TYR A 483 -2.51 22.70 -31.44
CA TYR A 483 -1.53 22.87 -30.38
C TYR A 483 -1.48 21.66 -29.42
N VAL A 484 -1.63 20.44 -29.98
CA VAL A 484 -1.79 19.17 -29.25
C VAL A 484 -1.07 17.96 -29.89
N GLU A 485 -0.20 18.16 -30.89
CA GLU A 485 0.31 17.07 -31.75
C GLU A 485 1.02 15.93 -30.99
N GLU A 486 1.71 16.22 -29.89
CA GLU A 486 2.40 15.21 -29.08
C GLU A 486 1.43 14.36 -28.24
N ASP A 487 0.30 14.94 -27.80
CA ASP A 487 -0.73 14.22 -27.06
C ASP A 487 -1.41 13.13 -27.90
N VAL A 488 -1.53 13.37 -29.21
CA VAL A 488 -1.98 12.36 -30.18
C VAL A 488 -1.03 11.16 -30.20
N LYS A 489 0.28 11.38 -30.05
CA LYS A 489 1.30 10.33 -30.00
C LYS A 489 1.24 9.58 -28.67
N PHE A 490 1.21 10.29 -27.55
CA PHE A 490 1.11 9.69 -26.21
C PHE A 490 -0.16 8.85 -26.06
N ALA A 491 -1.32 9.34 -26.50
CA ALA A 491 -2.58 8.61 -26.50
C ALA A 491 -2.50 7.31 -27.34
N LYS A 492 -1.94 7.38 -28.56
CA LYS A 492 -1.69 6.20 -29.41
C LYS A 492 -0.59 5.27 -28.85
N MET A 493 0.18 5.73 -27.86
CA MET A 493 1.23 4.97 -27.17
C MET A 493 0.84 4.49 -25.77
N VAL A 494 -0.41 4.67 -25.33
CA VAL A 494 -0.91 4.25 -24.00
C VAL A 494 -0.56 2.79 -23.66
N ASP A 495 -0.72 1.86 -24.61
CA ASP A 495 -0.37 0.44 -24.43
C ASP A 495 1.13 0.21 -24.19
N ARG A 496 2.00 1.10 -24.69
CA ARG A 496 3.44 1.13 -24.37
C ARG A 496 3.69 1.81 -23.02
N GLY A 497 2.95 2.86 -22.68
CA GLY A 497 3.00 3.50 -21.36
C GLY A 497 2.69 2.54 -20.22
N VAL A 498 1.55 1.82 -20.32
CA VAL A 498 1.14 0.80 -19.34
C VAL A 498 2.19 -0.32 -19.25
N LYS A 499 2.79 -0.75 -20.37
CA LYS A 499 3.84 -1.79 -20.37
C LYS A 499 5.20 -1.31 -19.87
N ALA A 500 5.56 -0.04 -20.03
CA ALA A 500 6.78 0.55 -19.49
C ALA A 500 6.71 0.72 -17.97
N ALA A 501 5.55 1.17 -17.48
CA ALA A 501 5.18 1.23 -16.06
C ALA A 501 5.23 -0.14 -15.34
N ILE A 502 5.27 -1.25 -16.08
CA ILE A 502 5.37 -2.63 -15.58
C ILE A 502 6.83 -3.16 -15.62
N ARG A 503 7.78 -2.41 -16.19
CA ARG A 503 9.15 -2.89 -16.50
C ARG A 503 10.30 -2.15 -15.82
N ASN A 504 10.10 -0.91 -15.35
CA ASN A 504 11.20 -0.04 -14.93
C ASN A 504 11.72 -0.24 -13.48
N THR A 505 11.33 -1.33 -12.80
CA THR A 505 11.60 -1.63 -11.39
C THR A 505 13.06 -1.99 -11.04
N LYS A 506 14.04 -1.59 -11.88
CA LYS A 506 15.48 -1.84 -11.69
C LYS A 506 16.37 -0.69 -12.16
N ILE A 507 16.39 0.40 -11.39
CA ILE A 507 17.49 1.39 -11.43
C ILE A 507 17.96 1.62 -10.00
N SER A 508 19.21 1.30 -9.70
CA SER A 508 19.83 1.57 -8.39
C SER A 508 20.13 3.06 -8.24
N ALA A 509 19.68 3.69 -7.17
CA ALA A 509 19.99 5.08 -6.89
C ALA A 509 21.48 5.28 -6.58
N THR A 510 22.12 6.23 -7.25
CA THR A 510 23.37 6.84 -6.77
C THR A 510 23.09 7.76 -5.58
N PRO A 511 24.02 7.87 -4.60
CA PRO A 511 23.89 8.80 -3.47
C PRO A 511 23.80 10.25 -3.92
N GLY A 512 23.00 11.06 -3.21
CA GLY A 512 23.05 12.52 -3.31
C GLY A 512 24.28 13.10 -2.59
N PRO A 513 24.65 14.37 -2.87
CA PRO A 513 25.68 15.05 -2.10
C PRO A 513 25.27 15.22 -0.63
N GLN A 514 26.23 15.10 0.27
CA GLN A 514 26.05 15.40 1.69
C GLN A 514 26.07 16.92 1.90
N LEU A 515 25.19 17.42 2.76
CA LEU A 515 25.08 18.83 3.13
C LEU A 515 25.36 18.99 4.62
N ASP A 516 26.35 19.82 4.96
CA ASP A 516 26.62 20.23 6.35
C ASP A 516 25.60 21.28 6.83
N VAL A 517 25.19 21.20 8.10
CA VAL A 517 23.99 21.93 8.60
C VAL A 517 24.23 22.67 9.92
N LEU A 518 24.19 24.00 9.86
CA LEU A 518 24.09 24.90 11.01
C LEU A 518 22.85 25.80 10.92
N CYS A 519 21.78 25.37 11.57
CA CYS A 519 20.67 26.21 12.05
C CYS A 519 20.00 25.55 13.27
N THR A 520 19.25 26.31 14.06
CA THR A 520 18.87 25.96 15.44
C THR A 520 17.39 25.61 15.62
N GLY A 521 17.11 24.69 16.56
CA GLY A 521 15.77 24.23 16.92
C GLY A 521 15.60 22.70 16.80
N LYS A 522 14.47 22.17 17.29
CA LYS A 522 14.19 20.71 17.33
C LYS A 522 14.20 20.03 15.95
N PHE A 523 13.95 20.79 14.89
CA PHE A 523 13.79 20.35 13.51
C PHE A 523 15.11 20.08 12.74
N LYS A 524 16.29 20.17 13.39
CA LYS A 524 17.60 20.33 12.72
C LYS A 524 17.82 19.37 11.54
N ASP A 525 17.55 18.08 11.72
CA ASP A 525 17.92 17.03 10.76
C ASP A 525 17.05 17.03 9.50
N LEU A 526 15.79 17.45 9.61
CA LEU A 526 14.85 17.55 8.48
C LEU A 526 14.84 18.93 7.82
N ALA A 527 15.35 19.96 8.50
CA ALA A 527 15.36 21.35 8.04
C ALA A 527 16.02 21.59 6.66
N PRO A 528 17.06 20.86 6.21
CA PRO A 528 17.63 21.06 4.87
C PRO A 528 16.69 20.66 3.73
N TYR A 529 15.74 19.75 3.99
CA TYR A 529 14.91 19.11 2.97
C TYR A 529 13.43 19.52 3.09
N MET A 530 12.81 19.26 4.24
CA MET A 530 11.37 19.39 4.47
C MET A 530 10.97 20.79 4.99
N SER A 531 11.59 21.83 4.44
CA SER A 531 11.38 23.22 4.83
C SER A 531 11.17 24.13 3.61
N GLU A 532 10.85 25.40 3.85
CA GLU A 532 10.80 26.40 2.78
C GLU A 532 12.20 26.72 2.22
N TYR A 533 13.25 26.61 3.05
CA TYR A 533 14.65 26.65 2.61
C TYR A 533 14.95 25.52 1.63
N GLY A 534 14.65 24.27 1.98
CA GLY A 534 14.87 23.11 1.12
C GLY A 534 14.10 23.20 -0.20
N LEU A 535 12.84 23.66 -0.15
CA LEU A 535 12.04 23.91 -1.34
C LEU A 535 12.64 24.98 -2.27
N ILE A 536 13.32 25.99 -1.72
CA ILE A 536 14.04 27.00 -2.51
C ILE A 536 15.34 26.40 -3.08
N TYR A 537 16.16 25.75 -2.25
CA TYR A 537 17.41 25.09 -2.64
C TYR A 537 17.20 24.12 -3.81
N PHE A 538 16.25 23.19 -3.71
CA PHE A 538 16.00 22.23 -4.79
C PHE A 538 15.37 22.87 -6.04
N ARG A 539 14.76 24.06 -5.96
CA ARG A 539 14.38 24.86 -7.14
C ARG A 539 15.58 25.54 -7.82
N VAL A 540 16.57 25.98 -7.05
CA VAL A 540 17.85 26.52 -7.55
C VAL A 540 18.64 25.41 -8.25
N LEU A 541 18.85 24.28 -7.56
CA LEU A 541 19.55 23.10 -8.08
C LEU A 541 18.95 22.62 -9.42
N VAL A 542 17.64 22.42 -9.49
CA VAL A 542 16.98 21.99 -10.75
C VAL A 542 17.15 23.01 -11.87
N LYS A 543 17.10 24.31 -11.56
CA LYS A 543 17.32 25.37 -12.56
C LYS A 543 18.72 25.37 -13.12
N ILE A 544 19.71 25.18 -12.27
CA ILE A 544 21.11 25.14 -12.66
C ILE A 544 21.40 23.87 -13.48
N LYS A 545 20.96 22.70 -13.02
CA LYS A 545 21.14 21.44 -13.75
C LYS A 545 20.40 21.42 -15.10
N TRP A 546 19.20 22.01 -15.19
CA TRP A 546 18.48 22.13 -16.47
C TRP A 546 19.21 23.05 -17.45
N LEU A 547 19.70 24.19 -16.96
CA LEU A 547 20.40 25.15 -17.79
C LEU A 547 21.78 24.65 -18.26
N LEU A 548 22.47 23.88 -17.42
CA LEU A 548 23.66 23.12 -17.83
C LEU A 548 23.32 22.18 -18.98
N LEU A 549 22.24 21.39 -18.90
CA LEU A 549 21.80 20.50 -19.98
C LEU A 549 21.43 21.28 -21.26
N LEU A 550 20.73 22.42 -21.16
CA LEU A 550 20.44 23.27 -22.32
C LEU A 550 21.72 23.71 -23.05
N SER A 551 22.80 24.02 -22.32
CA SER A 551 24.09 24.40 -22.91
C SER A 551 24.79 23.27 -23.68
N GLU A 552 24.30 22.03 -23.58
CA GLU A 552 24.83 20.86 -24.30
C GLU A 552 24.01 20.47 -25.54
N ILE A 553 22.86 21.12 -25.80
CA ILE A 553 21.98 20.84 -26.94
C ILE A 553 22.30 21.81 -28.10
N PRO A 554 22.92 21.37 -29.21
CA PRO A 554 23.39 22.28 -30.27
C PRO A 554 22.29 23.10 -30.95
N GLU A 555 21.04 22.61 -30.95
CA GLU A 555 19.88 23.27 -31.53
C GLU A 555 19.33 24.43 -30.68
N VAL A 556 19.79 24.57 -29.42
CA VAL A 556 19.47 25.68 -28.51
C VAL A 556 20.55 26.75 -28.61
N THR A 557 20.69 27.33 -29.80
CA THR A 557 21.70 28.35 -30.17
C THR A 557 21.77 29.56 -29.24
N GLU A 558 20.70 29.81 -28.49
CA GLU A 558 20.50 30.92 -27.57
C GLU A 558 21.08 30.66 -26.17
N VAL A 559 21.55 29.43 -25.88
CA VAL A 559 22.35 29.10 -24.69
C VAL A 559 23.71 28.56 -25.18
N PRO A 560 24.80 29.36 -25.14
CA PRO A 560 26.11 28.90 -25.60
C PRO A 560 26.63 27.78 -24.71
N ARG A 561 27.48 26.89 -25.24
CA ARG A 561 28.11 25.83 -24.45
C ARG A 561 29.07 26.42 -23.43
N PHE A 562 28.70 26.35 -22.15
CA PHE A 562 29.41 27.03 -21.06
C PHE A 562 30.87 26.57 -20.93
N SER A 563 31.74 27.53 -20.62
CA SER A 563 33.12 27.27 -20.22
C SER A 563 33.19 26.44 -18.93
N LYS A 564 34.27 25.69 -18.72
CA LYS A 564 34.47 24.93 -17.46
C LYS A 564 34.39 25.82 -16.21
N SER A 565 34.87 27.06 -16.30
CA SER A 565 34.76 28.07 -15.24
C SER A 565 33.30 28.46 -14.96
N ALA A 566 32.47 28.66 -15.98
CA ALA A 566 31.05 28.93 -15.79
C ALA A 566 30.28 27.70 -15.26
N GLN A 567 30.68 26.48 -15.65
CA GLN A 567 30.15 25.24 -15.09
C GLN A 567 30.52 25.07 -13.61
N SER A 568 31.76 25.37 -13.22
CA SER A 568 32.21 25.41 -11.82
C SER A 568 31.44 26.46 -11.02
N TYR A 569 31.34 27.70 -11.51
CA TYR A 569 30.61 28.77 -10.83
C TYR A 569 29.12 28.44 -10.62
N LEU A 570 28.48 27.80 -11.61
CA LEU A 570 27.12 27.29 -11.47
C LEU A 570 27.01 26.18 -10.41
N GLN A 571 28.02 25.33 -10.27
CA GLN A 571 28.06 24.32 -9.22
C GLN A 571 28.34 24.95 -7.83
N GLU A 572 29.20 25.97 -7.73
CA GLU A 572 29.45 26.75 -6.52
C GLU A 572 28.17 27.45 -5.99
N ILE A 573 27.27 27.92 -6.88
CA ILE A 573 25.95 28.46 -6.48
C ILE A 573 25.04 27.37 -5.86
N ILE A 574 25.23 26.09 -6.20
CA ILE A 574 24.54 24.98 -5.52
C ILE A 574 25.22 24.69 -4.18
N ASP A 575 26.54 24.52 -4.18
CA ASP A 575 27.28 23.97 -3.04
C ASP A 575 27.47 25.00 -1.90
N GLY A 576 27.50 26.30 -2.23
CA GLY A 576 27.56 27.41 -1.29
C GLY A 576 26.19 28.02 -0.92
N PHE A 577 25.09 27.45 -1.39
CA PHE A 577 23.74 27.99 -1.14
C PHE A 577 23.41 27.97 0.36
N ASN A 578 23.01 29.11 0.92
CA ASN A 578 22.82 29.29 2.36
C ASN A 578 21.48 29.98 2.70
N ILE A 579 21.21 30.15 3.99
CA ILE A 579 19.92 30.63 4.48
C ILE A 579 19.62 32.09 4.05
N ASP A 580 20.63 32.92 3.84
CA ASP A 580 20.45 34.30 3.42
C ASP A 580 20.08 34.39 1.93
N ASP A 581 20.66 33.55 1.06
CA ASP A 581 20.19 33.39 -0.33
C ASP A 581 18.71 32.94 -0.37
N ALA A 582 18.30 32.06 0.56
CA ALA A 582 16.89 31.65 0.67
C ALA A 582 15.97 32.77 1.16
N PHE A 583 16.42 33.62 2.10
CA PHE A 583 15.70 34.82 2.51
C PHE A 583 15.61 35.85 1.37
N GLU A 584 16.65 35.99 0.54
CA GLU A 584 16.61 36.83 -0.66
C GLU A 584 15.54 36.34 -1.64
N VAL A 585 15.56 35.04 -2.00
CA VAL A 585 14.50 34.42 -2.82
C VAL A 585 13.11 34.66 -2.21
N LYS A 586 12.96 34.53 -0.89
CA LYS A 586 11.67 34.75 -0.21
C LYS A 586 11.22 36.20 -0.23
N ASN A 587 12.15 37.15 -0.23
CA ASN A 587 11.86 38.58 -0.45
C ASN A 587 11.48 38.86 -1.91
N LEU A 588 12.17 38.25 -2.87
CA LEU A 588 11.83 38.33 -4.30
C LEU A 588 10.45 37.73 -4.62
N GLU A 589 10.01 36.69 -3.88
CA GLU A 589 8.67 36.10 -4.02
C GLU A 589 7.56 37.11 -3.67
N LYS A 590 7.75 37.96 -2.65
CA LYS A 590 6.81 39.04 -2.29
C LYS A 590 6.59 40.04 -3.43
N VAL A 591 7.60 40.22 -4.30
CA VAL A 591 7.57 41.14 -5.46
C VAL A 591 7.23 40.41 -6.77
N ALA A 592 7.27 39.07 -6.79
CA ALA A 592 6.97 38.26 -7.97
C ALA A 592 5.56 37.65 -7.93
N ASN A 593 4.98 37.47 -6.74
CA ASN A 593 3.75 36.74 -6.45
C ASN A 593 3.76 35.27 -6.96
N ASP A 594 4.94 34.74 -7.27
CA ASP A 594 5.18 33.35 -7.67
C ASP A 594 6.63 32.96 -7.33
N GLY A 595 6.79 31.83 -6.62
CA GLY A 595 8.09 31.34 -6.13
C GLY A 595 8.99 30.69 -7.18
N VAL A 596 8.51 30.48 -8.41
CA VAL A 596 9.35 30.09 -9.55
C VAL A 596 9.95 31.34 -10.19
N ALA A 597 9.16 32.38 -10.39
CA ALA A 597 9.61 33.70 -10.85
C ALA A 597 10.59 34.35 -9.84
N ALA A 598 10.38 34.17 -8.54
CA ALA A 598 11.32 34.59 -7.50
C ALA A 598 12.73 34.02 -7.72
N VAL A 599 12.84 32.69 -7.92
CA VAL A 599 14.12 32.03 -8.20
C VAL A 599 14.63 32.37 -9.60
N GLU A 600 13.80 32.79 -10.58
CA GLU A 600 14.32 33.34 -11.84
C GLU A 600 15.00 34.69 -11.65
N ARG A 601 14.53 35.53 -10.72
CA ARG A 601 15.14 36.82 -10.38
C ARG A 601 16.46 36.62 -9.62
N PHE A 602 16.46 35.78 -8.58
CA PHE A 602 17.67 35.44 -7.84
C PHE A 602 18.80 34.90 -8.74
N MET A 603 18.47 33.94 -9.63
CA MET A 603 19.46 33.41 -10.57
C MET A 603 20.00 34.49 -11.52
N LYS A 604 19.16 35.44 -11.97
CA LYS A 604 19.64 36.58 -12.76
C LYS A 604 20.62 37.44 -11.97
N GLN A 605 20.25 37.85 -10.75
CA GLN A 605 21.07 38.72 -9.92
C GLN A 605 22.43 38.11 -9.59
N ARG A 606 22.49 36.79 -9.28
CA ARG A 606 23.78 36.09 -9.09
C ARG A 606 24.59 36.02 -10.40
N CYS A 607 23.93 35.80 -11.53
CA CYS A 607 24.59 35.61 -12.83
C CYS A 607 24.77 36.89 -13.66
N GLU A 608 24.47 38.08 -13.11
CA GLU A 608 24.75 39.38 -13.78
C GLU A 608 26.25 39.60 -14.05
N SER A 609 27.13 38.83 -13.37
CA SER A 609 28.57 38.73 -13.64
C SER A 609 28.96 37.84 -14.83
N HIS A 610 28.06 36.99 -15.33
CA HIS A 610 28.32 35.93 -16.31
C HIS A 610 27.20 35.88 -17.37
N PRO A 611 27.38 36.53 -18.54
CA PRO A 611 26.29 36.87 -19.47
C PRO A 611 25.63 35.69 -20.24
N GLU A 612 25.95 34.43 -19.93
CA GLU A 612 25.53 33.24 -20.70
C GLU A 612 24.26 32.54 -20.16
N ILE A 613 23.71 32.96 -19.00
CA ILE A 613 23.03 32.04 -18.07
C ILE A 613 21.54 32.40 -17.81
N ALA A 614 20.54 31.63 -18.32
CA ALA A 614 19.11 31.83 -17.99
C ALA A 614 18.11 30.61 -18.13
N LYS A 615 17.54 30.17 -16.99
CA LYS A 615 16.21 29.49 -16.77
C LYS A 615 15.94 28.01 -17.18
N VAL A 616 15.30 27.23 -16.28
CA VAL A 616 13.90 26.67 -16.32
C VAL A 616 13.67 25.63 -15.17
N ASN A 617 12.45 25.19 -14.86
CA ASN A 617 12.00 24.74 -13.52
C ASN A 617 11.35 23.33 -13.44
N ASN A 618 11.21 22.80 -12.21
CA ASN A 618 10.01 22.11 -11.65
C ASN A 618 10.12 20.67 -11.04
N LEU A 619 11.33 20.12 -10.83
CA LEU A 619 11.52 18.77 -10.25
C LEU A 619 11.78 18.71 -8.73
N ALA A 620 11.85 19.86 -8.06
CA ALA A 620 12.32 20.00 -6.67
C ALA A 620 11.64 19.05 -5.65
N HIS A 621 10.34 18.79 -5.79
CA HIS A 621 9.56 18.03 -4.80
C HIS A 621 10.00 16.57 -4.65
N ALA A 622 10.42 15.93 -5.74
CA ALA A 622 10.90 14.54 -5.69
C ALA A 622 12.31 14.46 -5.07
N LEU A 623 13.16 15.47 -5.31
CA LEU A 623 14.50 15.57 -4.72
C LEU A 623 14.47 15.87 -3.21
N ILE A 624 13.55 16.74 -2.76
CA ILE A 624 13.26 16.95 -1.33
C ILE A 624 12.93 15.62 -0.63
N LEU A 625 12.05 14.83 -1.24
CA LEU A 625 11.63 13.55 -0.67
C LEU A 625 12.78 12.54 -0.69
N LYS A 626 13.53 12.44 -1.81
CA LYS A 626 14.72 11.58 -1.93
C LYS A 626 15.77 11.89 -0.86
N GLY A 627 16.21 13.15 -0.74
CA GLY A 627 17.19 13.55 0.26
C GLY A 627 16.73 13.32 1.70
N THR A 628 15.43 13.44 1.97
CA THR A 628 14.85 13.11 3.28
C THR A 628 14.87 11.60 3.56
N MET A 629 14.54 10.79 2.56
CA MET A 629 14.58 9.33 2.64
C MET A 629 16.01 8.85 2.87
N ASP A 630 16.92 9.19 1.96
CA ASP A 630 18.28 8.68 1.89
C ASP A 630 19.15 9.15 3.07
N ASN A 631 19.07 10.43 3.46
CA ASN A 631 19.99 11.03 4.43
C ASN A 631 19.44 11.17 5.86
N VAL A 632 18.15 10.88 6.11
CA VAL A 632 17.53 11.11 7.43
C VAL A 632 16.63 9.95 7.88
N ILE A 633 15.68 9.51 7.05
CA ILE A 633 14.70 8.48 7.45
C ILE A 633 15.32 7.08 7.42
N PHE A 634 16.02 6.71 6.35
CA PHE A 634 16.61 5.38 6.24
C PHE A 634 17.72 5.09 7.27
N PRO A 635 18.66 6.01 7.57
CA PRO A 635 19.64 5.77 8.64
C PRO A 635 18.95 5.52 10.00
N ALA A 636 17.98 6.34 10.37
CA ALA A 636 17.27 6.20 11.64
C ALA A 636 16.38 4.93 11.72
N MET A 637 15.87 4.45 10.58
CA MET A 637 15.19 3.13 10.50
C MET A 637 16.20 1.97 10.64
N ASP A 638 17.36 2.07 9.98
CA ASP A 638 18.39 1.03 10.03
C ASP A 638 19.02 0.92 11.41
N ASP A 639 19.38 2.03 12.07
CA ASP A 639 19.91 2.05 13.44
C ASP A 639 18.98 1.31 14.40
N LEU A 640 17.67 1.57 14.29
CA LEU A 640 16.63 0.95 15.10
C LEU A 640 16.49 -0.56 14.82
N ILE A 641 16.51 -0.99 13.56
CA ILE A 641 16.48 -2.41 13.19
C ILE A 641 17.70 -3.14 13.76
N HIS A 642 18.91 -2.57 13.62
CA HIS A 642 20.13 -3.15 14.16
C HIS A 642 20.12 -3.25 15.69
N ALA A 643 19.58 -2.23 16.38
CA ALA A 643 19.42 -2.25 17.83
C ALA A 643 18.48 -3.38 18.30
N ILE A 644 17.33 -3.57 17.63
CA ILE A 644 16.38 -4.64 17.94
C ILE A 644 16.99 -6.03 17.62
N CYS A 645 17.73 -6.17 16.51
CA CYS A 645 18.52 -7.38 16.24
C CYS A 645 19.54 -7.68 17.34
N GLY A 646 20.15 -6.64 17.93
CA GLY A 646 21.05 -6.76 19.09
C GLY A 646 20.35 -7.40 20.29
N ILE A 647 19.18 -6.88 20.69
CA ILE A 647 18.37 -7.47 21.77
C ILE A 647 17.98 -8.91 21.42
N ALA A 648 17.52 -9.14 20.19
CA ALA A 648 17.06 -10.45 19.72
C ALA A 648 18.14 -11.54 19.89
N LYS A 649 19.38 -11.27 19.47
CA LYS A 649 20.50 -12.20 19.61
C LYS A 649 20.92 -12.38 21.07
N ASN A 650 21.01 -11.29 21.84
CA ASN A 650 21.41 -11.33 23.25
C ASN A 650 20.40 -12.12 24.11
N THR A 651 19.11 -11.97 23.84
CA THR A 651 18.01 -12.62 24.58
C THR A 651 17.50 -13.92 23.94
N ALA A 652 18.16 -14.41 22.88
CA ALA A 652 17.77 -15.60 22.12
C ALA A 652 17.67 -16.88 22.96
N HIS A 653 18.37 -16.94 24.10
CA HIS A 653 18.45 -18.09 25.00
C HIS A 653 17.48 -18.00 26.20
N ILE A 654 16.76 -16.90 26.36
CA ILE A 654 15.96 -16.60 27.57
C ILE A 654 14.52 -17.07 27.33
N PRO A 655 14.06 -18.13 28.01
CA PRO A 655 12.70 -18.64 27.83
C PRO A 655 11.69 -17.74 28.55
N ILE A 656 10.61 -17.40 27.86
CA ILE A 656 9.46 -16.70 28.43
C ILE A 656 8.20 -17.56 28.25
N LEU A 657 7.30 -17.49 29.23
CA LEU A 657 6.01 -18.15 29.18
C LEU A 657 5.05 -17.26 28.37
N SER A 658 4.53 -17.76 27.25
CA SER A 658 3.57 -17.01 26.45
C SER A 658 2.14 -17.18 26.96
N SER A 659 1.27 -16.23 26.63
CA SER A 659 -0.17 -16.36 26.88
C SER A 659 -0.98 -15.78 25.72
N THR A 660 -2.15 -16.36 25.47
CA THR A 660 -3.23 -15.73 24.69
C THR A 660 -4.46 -15.64 25.59
N HIS A 661 -5.13 -14.48 25.53
CA HIS A 661 -6.30 -14.14 26.36
C HIS A 661 -6.05 -14.27 27.89
N GLY A 662 -4.80 -14.11 28.32
CA GLY A 662 -4.38 -14.26 29.71
C GLY A 662 -4.25 -15.71 30.21
N GLN A 663 -4.36 -16.71 29.33
CA GLN A 663 -4.09 -18.12 29.65
C GLN A 663 -2.70 -18.53 29.14
N PRO A 664 -1.86 -19.21 29.94
CA PRO A 664 -0.57 -19.71 29.47
C PRO A 664 -0.70 -20.72 28.32
N VAL A 665 0.03 -20.52 27.21
CA VAL A 665 -0.09 -21.34 25.99
C VAL A 665 1.07 -22.30 25.79
N ALA A 666 2.30 -21.77 25.66
CA ALA A 666 3.53 -22.56 25.52
C ALA A 666 4.75 -21.68 25.91
N PHE A 667 5.96 -22.18 25.69
CA PHE A 667 7.19 -21.42 25.89
C PHE A 667 7.74 -20.87 24.57
N THR A 668 8.24 -19.65 24.59
CA THR A 668 8.99 -19.02 23.48
C THR A 668 10.27 -18.40 24.05
N THR A 669 11.08 -17.69 23.26
CA THR A 669 12.17 -16.87 23.81
C THR A 669 11.95 -15.40 23.56
N LEU A 670 12.37 -14.58 24.53
CA LEU A 670 12.31 -13.12 24.43
C LEU A 670 12.99 -12.65 23.13
N GLY A 671 14.13 -13.24 22.79
CA GLY A 671 14.84 -12.92 21.55
C GLY A 671 14.09 -13.25 20.26
N LYS A 672 13.21 -14.25 20.25
CA LYS A 672 12.40 -14.59 19.07
C LYS A 672 11.27 -13.58 18.85
N GLU A 673 10.66 -13.06 19.93
CA GLU A 673 9.65 -12.01 19.80
C GLU A 673 10.30 -10.69 19.34
N MET A 674 11.47 -10.33 19.87
CA MET A 674 12.25 -9.20 19.36
C MET A 674 12.67 -9.39 17.88
N ALA A 675 13.08 -10.60 17.49
CA ALA A 675 13.42 -10.92 16.10
C ALA A 675 12.22 -10.78 15.15
N SER A 676 11.01 -11.09 15.62
CA SER A 676 9.78 -10.87 14.86
C SER A 676 9.64 -9.38 14.49
N PHE A 677 9.74 -8.48 15.46
CA PHE A 677 9.68 -7.03 15.20
C PHE A 677 10.81 -6.54 14.26
N ALA A 678 12.05 -7.01 14.42
CA ALA A 678 13.14 -6.64 13.52
C ALA A 678 12.87 -7.06 12.05
N VAL A 679 12.35 -8.27 11.83
CA VAL A 679 12.01 -8.78 10.48
C VAL A 679 10.77 -8.11 9.91
N ARG A 680 9.80 -7.70 10.74
CA ARG A 680 8.65 -6.87 10.29
C ARG A 680 9.12 -5.48 9.84
N LEU A 681 9.93 -4.79 10.66
CA LEU A 681 10.44 -3.44 10.38
C LEU A 681 11.38 -3.40 9.17
N SER A 682 12.24 -4.40 8.99
CA SER A 682 13.15 -4.47 7.83
C SER A 682 12.40 -4.66 6.50
N ARG A 683 11.31 -5.45 6.50
CA ARG A 683 10.41 -5.59 5.34
C ARG A 683 9.76 -4.25 4.96
N GLU A 684 9.25 -3.48 5.94
CA GLU A 684 8.71 -2.15 5.66
C GLU A 684 9.78 -1.21 5.09
N ARG A 685 10.98 -1.13 5.70
CA ARG A 685 12.08 -0.29 5.16
C ARG A 685 12.36 -0.70 3.71
N LYS A 686 12.57 -1.99 3.45
CA LYS A 686 12.96 -2.52 2.14
C LYS A 686 11.97 -2.13 1.04
N GLU A 687 10.67 -2.09 1.34
CA GLU A 687 9.64 -1.60 0.42
C GLU A 687 9.65 -0.07 0.27
N ILE A 688 9.85 0.69 1.35
CA ILE A 688 9.99 2.16 1.28
C ILE A 688 11.23 2.56 0.44
N SER A 689 12.31 1.76 0.44
CA SER A 689 13.47 1.96 -0.44
C SER A 689 13.24 1.57 -1.91
N GLN A 690 12.14 0.90 -2.25
CA GLN A 690 11.77 0.55 -3.63
C GLN A 690 10.80 1.57 -4.27
N LEU A 691 10.56 2.71 -3.63
CA LEU A 691 9.64 3.73 -4.12
C LEU A 691 10.23 4.54 -5.26
N GLU A 692 9.81 4.24 -6.49
CA GLU A 692 10.10 5.04 -7.68
C GLU A 692 9.57 6.48 -7.54
N LEU A 693 10.49 7.43 -7.32
CA LEU A 693 10.19 8.85 -7.21
C LEU A 693 10.06 9.47 -8.60
N MET A 694 8.82 9.75 -9.02
CA MET A 694 8.49 10.16 -10.39
C MET A 694 8.68 11.67 -10.64
N GLY A 695 9.32 11.99 -11.76
CA GLY A 695 9.52 13.35 -12.29
C GLY A 695 8.96 13.55 -13.71
N ASN A 696 8.66 14.80 -14.06
CA ASN A 696 8.11 15.23 -15.36
C ASN A 696 8.57 16.67 -15.69
N LEU A 697 8.78 16.96 -16.98
CA LEU A 697 9.16 18.29 -17.50
C LEU A 697 8.32 18.76 -18.72
N GLY A 698 7.15 18.16 -18.98
CA GLY A 698 6.35 18.40 -20.19
C GLY A 698 5.55 19.71 -20.31
N GLY A 699 5.85 20.75 -19.54
CA GLY A 699 5.15 22.05 -19.61
C GLY A 699 3.79 22.10 -18.89
N GLU A 700 2.86 22.94 -19.35
CA GLU A 700 1.60 23.21 -18.63
C GLU A 700 0.63 22.01 -18.58
N VAL A 701 0.63 21.16 -19.61
CA VAL A 701 -0.23 19.96 -19.71
C VAL A 701 0.54 18.65 -19.96
N GLY A 702 1.87 18.69 -19.91
CA GLY A 702 2.72 17.50 -20.09
C GLY A 702 3.02 17.14 -21.55
N ASN A 703 2.60 17.97 -22.51
CA ASN A 703 2.62 17.65 -23.95
C ASN A 703 3.74 18.33 -24.76
N TYR A 704 4.65 19.06 -24.11
CA TYR A 704 5.80 19.71 -24.75
C TYR A 704 5.47 20.74 -25.85
N SER A 705 4.20 21.08 -26.12
CA SER A 705 3.82 21.87 -27.31
C SER A 705 4.46 23.26 -27.36
N ALA A 706 4.63 23.94 -26.21
CA ALA A 706 5.37 25.20 -26.12
C ALA A 706 6.85 25.06 -26.54
N TYR A 707 7.48 23.93 -26.19
CA TYR A 707 8.85 23.62 -26.55
C TYR A 707 8.98 23.26 -28.04
N HIS A 708 8.04 22.49 -28.61
CA HIS A 708 8.04 22.18 -30.04
C HIS A 708 7.76 23.41 -30.92
N VAL A 709 6.90 24.35 -30.49
CA VAL A 709 6.69 25.61 -31.24
C VAL A 709 7.93 26.53 -31.18
N ALA A 710 8.69 26.52 -30.08
CA ALA A 710 9.95 27.26 -30.00
C ALA A 710 11.11 26.58 -30.76
N TYR A 711 11.26 25.26 -30.62
CA TYR A 711 12.34 24.44 -31.18
C TYR A 711 11.77 23.11 -31.75
N PRO A 712 11.28 23.10 -33.00
CA PRO A 712 10.58 21.93 -33.55
C PRO A 712 11.49 20.74 -33.87
N GLY A 713 12.82 20.94 -34.00
CA GLY A 713 13.77 19.88 -34.34
C GLY A 713 14.21 19.00 -33.15
N ILE A 714 13.89 19.38 -31.91
CA ILE A 714 14.37 18.69 -30.70
C ILE A 714 13.34 17.64 -30.23
N ASN A 715 13.83 16.45 -29.89
CA ASN A 715 13.02 15.40 -29.25
C ASN A 715 12.84 15.69 -27.75
N TRP A 716 11.99 16.68 -27.42
CA TRP A 716 11.79 17.15 -26.05
C TRP A 716 11.39 16.07 -25.03
N PRO A 717 10.55 15.06 -25.35
CA PRO A 717 10.31 13.92 -24.46
C PRO A 717 11.59 13.16 -24.06
N GLN A 718 12.52 12.95 -25.00
CA GLN A 718 13.80 12.28 -24.72
C GLN A 718 14.76 13.14 -23.90
N VAL A 719 14.83 14.45 -24.18
CA VAL A 719 15.62 15.40 -23.37
C VAL A 719 15.09 15.46 -21.94
N ALA A 720 13.76 15.43 -21.75
CA ALA A 720 13.14 15.38 -20.43
C ALA A 720 13.39 14.06 -19.69
N GLU A 721 13.39 12.92 -20.40
CA GLU A 721 13.75 11.62 -19.84
C GLU A 721 15.20 11.61 -19.33
N GLN A 722 16.14 12.05 -20.17
CA GLN A 722 17.56 12.18 -19.82
C GLN A 722 17.78 13.13 -18.64
N PHE A 723 17.04 14.23 -18.56
CA PHE A 723 17.13 15.18 -17.45
C PHE A 723 16.57 14.63 -16.13
N VAL A 724 15.40 14.00 -16.16
CA VAL A 724 14.80 13.43 -14.95
C VAL A 724 15.66 12.27 -14.43
N THR A 725 16.22 11.46 -15.33
CA THR A 725 17.08 10.33 -14.97
C THR A 725 18.45 10.78 -14.45
N SER A 726 19.05 11.85 -14.99
CA SER A 726 20.33 12.38 -14.48
C SER A 726 20.23 13.01 -13.09
N LEU A 727 19.02 13.40 -12.67
CA LEU A 727 18.68 13.77 -11.29
C LEU A 727 18.37 12.56 -10.39
N GLY A 728 18.49 11.33 -10.90
CA GLY A 728 18.27 10.10 -10.16
C GLY A 728 16.80 9.89 -9.77
N LEU A 729 15.88 10.24 -10.67
CA LEU A 729 14.43 10.10 -10.57
C LEU A 729 13.88 9.28 -11.76
N SER A 730 12.68 8.71 -11.62
CA SER A 730 12.00 7.98 -12.70
C SER A 730 11.20 8.94 -13.60
N PHE A 731 11.35 8.86 -14.92
CA PHE A 731 10.62 9.70 -15.87
C PHE A 731 9.17 9.20 -16.08
N ASN A 732 8.20 10.13 -16.03
CA ASN A 732 6.80 9.85 -16.35
C ASN A 732 6.22 10.89 -17.34
N PRO A 733 5.95 10.51 -18.60
CA PRO A 733 5.30 11.38 -19.59
C PRO A 733 3.75 11.38 -19.52
N TYR A 734 3.12 10.48 -18.77
CA TYR A 734 1.66 10.31 -18.71
C TYR A 734 1.01 11.10 -17.56
N VAL A 735 1.28 12.40 -17.54
CA VAL A 735 0.79 13.33 -16.50
C VAL A 735 0.54 14.72 -17.07
N THR A 736 -0.72 15.18 -17.00
CA THR A 736 -1.02 16.62 -16.91
C THR A 736 -0.46 17.20 -15.60
N ARG A 737 -0.42 18.53 -15.47
CA ARG A 737 0.18 19.26 -14.32
C ARG A 737 -0.49 19.00 -12.95
N ILE A 738 -1.54 18.17 -12.92
CA ILE A 738 -2.08 17.58 -11.68
C ILE A 738 -1.04 16.59 -11.14
N ARG A 739 -0.40 16.96 -10.01
CA ARG A 739 0.72 16.19 -9.46
C ARG A 739 0.25 14.77 -9.08
N ALA A 740 0.84 13.76 -9.70
CA ALA A 740 0.71 12.37 -9.28
C ALA A 740 1.49 12.15 -7.95
N TYR A 741 0.93 12.64 -6.84
CA TYR A 741 1.41 12.39 -5.48
C TYR A 741 1.20 10.93 -5.02
N ASP A 742 0.92 10.02 -5.96
CA ASP A 742 0.63 8.61 -5.70
C ASP A 742 1.83 7.94 -4.98
N TYR A 743 3.08 8.33 -5.32
CA TYR A 743 4.31 7.92 -4.60
C TYR A 743 4.50 8.59 -3.23
N VAL A 744 4.01 9.81 -3.03
CA VAL A 744 4.08 10.52 -1.73
C VAL A 744 3.10 9.90 -0.75
N ALA A 745 1.90 9.56 -1.20
CA ALA A 745 0.93 8.80 -0.41
C ALA A 745 1.49 7.41 -0.05
N GLU A 746 2.16 6.75 -1.00
CA GLU A 746 2.81 5.44 -0.79
C GLU A 746 3.93 5.51 0.27
N PHE A 747 4.82 6.51 0.19
CA PHE A 747 5.84 6.78 1.21
C PHE A 747 5.23 7.05 2.60
N VAL A 748 4.25 7.95 2.69
CA VAL A 748 3.58 8.28 3.97
C VAL A 748 2.84 7.06 4.54
N HIS A 749 2.27 6.19 3.69
CA HIS A 749 1.67 4.94 4.15
C HIS A 749 2.71 3.95 4.68
N GLY A 750 3.86 3.78 4.01
CA GLY A 750 4.94 2.90 4.47
C GLY A 750 5.53 3.32 5.82
N VAL A 751 5.90 4.61 5.96
CA VAL A 751 6.36 5.15 7.26
C VAL A 751 5.29 4.96 8.35
N ASN A 752 4.01 5.10 8.01
CA ASN A 752 2.91 4.86 8.96
C ASN A 752 2.67 3.37 9.30
N GLN A 753 3.17 2.39 8.51
CA GLN A 753 3.19 0.99 8.95
C GLN A 753 4.39 0.72 9.85
N PHE A 754 5.58 1.19 9.47
CA PHE A 754 6.79 1.11 10.29
C PHE A 754 6.54 1.67 11.70
N ASN A 755 5.91 2.85 11.79
CA ASN A 755 5.54 3.47 13.07
C ASN A 755 4.53 2.63 13.89
N LYS A 756 3.61 1.90 13.26
CA LYS A 756 2.67 1.03 13.98
C LYS A 756 3.37 -0.19 14.56
N ILE A 757 4.19 -0.87 13.76
CA ILE A 757 4.99 -2.03 14.19
C ILE A 757 5.93 -1.62 15.33
N LEU A 758 6.47 -0.38 15.29
CA LEU A 758 7.25 0.17 16.37
C LEU A 758 6.42 0.49 17.63
N THR A 759 5.20 1.04 17.48
CA THR A 759 4.29 1.29 18.62
C THR A 759 3.84 -0.02 19.27
N ASP A 760 3.68 -1.08 18.46
CA ASP A 760 3.39 -2.46 18.87
C ASP A 760 4.57 -3.02 19.69
N PHE A 761 5.80 -2.86 19.18
CA PHE A 761 7.06 -3.18 19.89
C PHE A 761 7.23 -2.43 21.22
N ASP A 762 7.05 -1.11 21.23
CA ASP A 762 7.21 -0.27 22.44
C ASP A 762 6.26 -0.75 23.56
N GLY A 763 4.99 -1.04 23.22
CA GLY A 763 3.99 -1.55 24.15
C GLY A 763 4.27 -2.97 24.64
N ASP A 764 4.79 -3.85 23.78
CA ASP A 764 5.23 -5.19 24.18
C ASP A 764 6.44 -5.11 25.12
N VAL A 765 7.39 -4.21 24.87
CA VAL A 765 8.55 -3.94 25.75
C VAL A 765 8.12 -3.37 27.10
N GLU A 766 7.12 -2.48 27.18
CA GLU A 766 6.47 -2.10 28.44
C GLU A 766 5.87 -3.30 29.18
N GLY A 767 5.29 -4.24 28.44
CA GLY A 767 4.82 -5.53 28.95
C GLY A 767 5.95 -6.39 29.53
N TYR A 768 7.06 -6.57 28.80
CA TYR A 768 8.23 -7.34 29.27
C TYR A 768 8.96 -6.68 30.45
N MET A 769 8.99 -5.33 30.52
CA MET A 769 9.43 -4.61 31.73
C MET A 769 8.48 -4.89 32.92
N SER A 770 7.17 -4.85 32.69
CA SER A 770 6.16 -5.13 33.73
C SER A 770 6.17 -6.59 34.23
N MET A 771 6.55 -7.53 33.36
CA MET A 771 6.81 -8.94 33.69
C MET A 771 8.20 -9.19 34.30
N GLY A 772 9.03 -8.14 34.45
CA GLY A 772 10.35 -8.22 35.08
C GLY A 772 11.46 -8.85 34.22
N CYS A 773 11.23 -9.02 32.91
CA CYS A 773 12.24 -9.53 31.97
C CYS A 773 13.31 -8.47 31.64
N PHE A 774 12.97 -7.19 31.77
CA PHE A 774 13.88 -6.06 31.62
C PHE A 774 13.87 -5.15 32.86
N LYS A 775 15.02 -4.58 33.20
CA LYS A 775 15.19 -3.43 34.12
C LYS A 775 15.63 -2.21 33.31
N GLN A 776 15.43 -1.02 33.87
CA GLN A 776 15.94 0.23 33.30
C GLN A 776 17.11 0.75 34.14
N ILE A 777 18.29 0.91 33.52
CA ILE A 777 19.57 1.11 34.23
C ILE A 777 19.63 2.42 35.03
N ASN A 778 18.84 3.46 34.68
CA ASN A 778 18.82 4.74 35.39
C ASN A 778 17.40 5.32 35.55
N LYS A 779 16.93 5.43 36.80
CA LYS A 779 15.77 6.26 37.17
C LYS A 779 16.21 7.67 37.59
N THR A 780 16.39 8.57 36.62
CA THR A 780 16.28 10.00 36.90
C THR A 780 14.81 10.40 36.94
N SER A 781 14.43 11.26 37.89
CA SER A 781 13.04 11.55 38.22
C SER A 781 12.36 12.51 37.23
N GLY A 782 11.97 11.99 36.07
CA GLY A 782 11.09 12.64 35.11
C GLY A 782 10.29 11.58 34.35
N GLY A 783 8.96 11.62 34.46
CA GLY A 783 8.10 10.63 33.82
C GLY A 783 8.23 10.71 32.29
N ILE A 784 8.73 9.63 31.67
CA ILE A 784 8.75 9.52 30.21
C ILE A 784 7.30 9.33 29.76
N ASN A 785 6.69 10.40 29.24
CA ASN A 785 5.48 10.27 28.44
C ASN A 785 5.90 9.57 27.13
N ILE A 786 5.77 8.24 27.10
CA ILE A 786 5.80 7.43 25.88
C ILE A 786 4.53 7.81 25.12
N GLY A 787 4.65 8.89 24.35
CA GLY A 787 3.53 9.56 23.70
C GLY A 787 2.99 8.70 22.57
N ALA A 788 2.02 7.85 22.90
CA ALA A 788 1.32 7.00 21.95
C ALA A 788 1.00 7.78 20.67
N ALA A 789 1.58 7.34 19.54
CA ALA A 789 1.52 8.05 18.26
C ALA A 789 0.08 8.04 17.72
N SER A 790 -0.73 8.98 18.20
CA SER A 790 -2.17 9.03 17.93
C SER A 790 -2.42 9.12 16.43
N GLY A 791 -2.90 8.01 15.86
CA GLY A 791 -3.00 7.77 14.43
C GLY A 791 -4.10 8.58 13.75
N ASN A 792 -3.96 9.90 13.75
CA ASN A 792 -4.85 10.82 13.06
C ASN A 792 -4.68 10.69 11.54
N LEU A 793 -5.40 9.70 11.01
CA LEU A 793 -5.95 9.66 9.67
C LEU A 793 -6.40 11.07 9.28
N CYS A 794 -5.70 11.66 8.34
CA CYS A 794 -6.12 12.88 7.69
C CYS A 794 -5.76 12.73 6.22
N SER A 795 -6.77 12.61 5.38
CA SER A 795 -6.59 12.55 3.93
C SER A 795 -5.83 13.79 3.47
N LEU A 796 -4.76 13.61 2.67
CA LEU A 796 -4.04 14.73 2.06
C LEU A 796 -4.97 15.46 1.08
N SER A 797 -5.66 16.48 1.60
CA SER A 797 -6.63 17.28 0.84
C SER A 797 -5.92 17.94 -0.34
N ARG A 798 -6.36 17.60 -1.56
CA ARG A 798 -5.84 18.13 -2.82
C ARG A 798 -5.95 19.66 -2.96
N LYS A 799 -6.67 20.34 -2.05
CA LYS A 799 -6.85 21.81 -2.02
C LYS A 799 -5.82 22.55 -1.15
N LEU A 800 -4.88 21.89 -0.46
CA LEU A 800 -3.86 22.59 0.36
C LEU A 800 -2.69 23.17 -0.49
N PRO A 801 -2.15 24.35 -0.13
CA PRO A 801 -0.91 24.87 -0.73
C PRO A 801 0.28 23.93 -0.52
N ILE A 802 1.20 23.85 -1.50
CA ILE A 802 2.30 22.85 -1.48
C ILE A 802 3.20 23.02 -0.26
N SER A 803 3.55 24.26 0.11
CA SER A 803 4.35 24.57 1.29
C SER A 803 3.67 24.13 2.59
N THR A 804 2.34 24.18 2.67
CA THR A 804 1.57 23.64 3.80
C THR A 804 1.57 22.12 3.81
N LEU A 805 1.42 21.48 2.65
CA LEU A 805 1.46 20.01 2.54
C LEU A 805 2.83 19.45 2.92
N LEU A 806 3.92 20.04 2.43
CA LEU A 806 5.30 19.69 2.78
C LEU A 806 5.59 19.92 4.27
N ARG A 807 5.22 21.08 4.83
CA ARG A 807 5.41 21.37 6.26
C ARG A 807 4.65 20.38 7.16
N ASN A 808 3.42 20.05 6.80
CA ASN A 808 2.61 19.08 7.53
C ASN A 808 3.19 17.65 7.43
N MET A 809 3.83 17.31 6.31
CA MET A 809 4.54 16.05 6.14
C MET A 809 5.85 16.03 6.95
N GLY A 810 6.65 17.10 6.88
CA GLY A 810 7.89 17.26 7.64
C GLY A 810 7.68 17.12 9.15
N SER A 811 6.63 17.75 9.70
CA SER A 811 6.28 17.61 11.13
C SER A 811 5.83 16.19 11.51
N ARG A 812 5.19 15.44 10.60
CA ARG A 812 4.86 14.01 10.83
C ARG A 812 6.11 13.12 10.78
N LEU A 813 7.06 13.42 9.90
CA LEU A 813 8.35 12.74 9.83
C LEU A 813 9.23 13.06 11.04
N GLU A 814 9.22 14.32 11.52
CA GLU A 814 9.88 14.72 12.77
C GLU A 814 9.35 13.93 13.96
N HIS A 815 8.02 13.84 14.12
CA HIS A 815 7.43 13.01 15.18
C HIS A 815 7.85 11.54 15.07
N SER A 816 7.99 11.02 13.84
CA SER A 816 8.47 9.65 13.60
C SER A 816 9.93 9.49 14.06
N LEU A 817 10.82 10.42 13.67
CA LEU A 817 12.22 10.44 14.11
C LEU A 817 12.37 10.63 15.64
N VAL A 818 11.49 11.42 16.27
CA VAL A 818 11.45 11.55 17.73
C VAL A 818 11.05 10.22 18.38
N THR A 819 10.05 9.52 17.84
CA THR A 819 9.74 8.15 18.29
C THR A 819 10.94 7.22 18.11
N TYR A 820 11.60 7.19 16.94
CA TYR A 820 12.75 6.29 16.70
C TYR A 820 13.91 6.56 17.67
N LYS A 821 14.22 7.84 17.93
CA LYS A 821 15.25 8.24 18.90
C LYS A 821 14.85 7.91 20.34
N ASN A 822 13.58 8.03 20.70
CA ASN A 822 13.08 7.65 22.03
C ASN A 822 13.13 6.12 22.23
N THR A 823 12.78 5.31 21.22
CA THR A 823 12.88 3.85 21.31
C THR A 823 14.35 3.41 21.33
N LEU A 824 15.25 4.04 20.56
CA LEU A 824 16.69 3.79 20.67
C LEU A 824 17.24 4.13 22.07
N ASP A 825 16.82 5.26 22.65
CA ASP A 825 17.19 5.65 24.02
C ASP A 825 16.63 4.64 25.06
N LEU A 826 15.39 4.18 24.91
CA LEU A 826 14.79 3.12 25.72
C LEU A 826 15.63 1.83 25.63
N ILE A 827 15.88 1.33 24.41
CA ILE A 827 16.68 0.13 24.13
C ILE A 827 18.07 0.24 24.78
N SER A 828 18.73 1.40 24.68
CA SER A 828 20.06 1.62 25.26
C SER A 828 20.10 1.55 26.80
N ARG A 829 18.93 1.63 27.44
CA ARG A 829 18.75 1.59 28.91
C ARG A 829 18.13 0.28 29.41
N LEU A 830 17.77 -0.66 28.53
CA LEU A 830 17.24 -1.97 28.91
C LEU A 830 18.38 -2.88 29.37
N GLU A 831 18.43 -3.17 30.67
CA GLU A 831 19.19 -4.30 31.20
C GLU A 831 18.30 -5.55 31.16
N VAL A 832 18.82 -6.62 30.57
CA VAL A 832 18.18 -7.93 30.59
C VAL A 832 18.27 -8.47 32.02
N VAL A 833 17.13 -8.82 32.61
CA VAL A 833 17.13 -9.51 33.92
C VAL A 833 17.35 -10.98 33.66
N ASP A 834 18.51 -11.51 34.08
CA ASP A 834 18.69 -12.96 34.09
C ASP A 834 17.70 -13.56 35.09
N ILE A 835 16.91 -14.54 34.64
CA ILE A 835 15.70 -14.99 35.35
C ILE A 835 16.04 -16.14 36.31
N ASP A 836 17.04 -15.90 37.17
CA ASP A 836 17.34 -16.66 38.39
C ASP A 836 16.27 -16.42 39.49
N CYS A 837 15.01 -16.31 39.08
CA CYS A 837 13.86 -16.23 39.96
C CYS A 837 13.63 -17.61 40.61
N PRO A 838 13.56 -17.71 41.95
CA PRO A 838 13.33 -18.97 42.65
C PRO A 838 12.16 -19.76 42.07
N ILE A 839 12.47 -20.96 41.59
CA ILE A 839 11.62 -21.73 40.68
C ILE A 839 10.22 -22.04 41.24
N GLU A 840 10.07 -22.07 42.57
CA GLU A 840 8.86 -22.41 43.31
C GLU A 840 7.67 -21.45 43.07
N ASP A 841 7.91 -20.14 42.93
CA ASP A 841 6.82 -19.18 42.68
C ASP A 841 6.33 -19.25 41.23
N TYR A 842 7.24 -19.31 40.27
CA TYR A 842 6.87 -19.43 38.85
C TYR A 842 6.24 -20.81 38.54
N LEU A 843 6.55 -21.86 39.31
CA LEU A 843 5.89 -23.18 39.20
C LEU A 843 4.39 -23.14 39.49
N LYS A 844 3.88 -22.12 40.18
CA LYS A 844 2.43 -21.96 40.46
C LYS A 844 1.61 -21.64 39.21
N LEU A 845 2.26 -21.25 38.10
CA LEU A 845 1.63 -20.88 36.82
C LEU A 845 1.56 -22.04 35.79
N TYR A 846 2.03 -23.26 36.13
CA TYR A 846 2.34 -24.32 35.16
C TYR A 846 1.14 -25.14 34.62
N SER A 847 -0.10 -24.80 34.99
CA SER A 847 -1.28 -25.65 34.77
C SER A 847 -1.77 -25.72 33.33
N GLY A 848 -1.50 -24.72 32.48
CA GLY A 848 -1.98 -24.63 31.10
C GLY A 848 -0.95 -25.00 30.03
N ALA A 849 0.20 -24.33 30.03
CA ALA A 849 1.20 -24.31 28.95
C ALA A 849 2.08 -25.57 28.79
N LEU A 850 1.58 -26.71 29.27
CA LEU A 850 2.12 -28.05 29.04
C LEU A 850 1.02 -29.02 28.57
N VAL A 851 -0.27 -28.64 28.69
CA VAL A 851 -1.40 -29.56 28.48
C VAL A 851 -1.62 -29.81 27.00
N LYS A 852 -1.54 -28.78 26.14
CA LYS A 852 -1.74 -28.87 24.68
C LYS A 852 -0.71 -29.80 24.02
N GLU A 853 0.45 -29.95 24.64
CA GLU A 853 1.60 -30.64 24.06
C GLU A 853 1.90 -31.97 24.75
N LEU A 854 1.56 -32.10 26.04
CA LEU A 854 1.23 -33.41 26.63
C LEU A 854 0.13 -34.08 25.81
N GLU A 855 -0.94 -33.37 25.46
CA GLU A 855 -2.00 -33.88 24.58
C GLU A 855 -1.45 -34.31 23.21
N THR A 856 -0.64 -33.47 22.54
CA THR A 856 -0.08 -33.82 21.22
C THR A 856 0.76 -35.10 21.27
N VAL A 857 1.66 -35.22 22.27
CA VAL A 857 2.49 -36.43 22.46
C VAL A 857 1.64 -37.64 22.84
N VAL A 858 0.54 -37.46 23.57
CA VAL A 858 -0.32 -38.56 24.04
C VAL A 858 -1.34 -39.01 22.98
N GLN A 859 -1.80 -38.10 22.10
CA GLN A 859 -2.60 -38.41 20.92
C GLN A 859 -1.84 -39.32 19.95
N ARG A 860 -0.54 -39.08 19.76
CA ARG A 860 0.36 -39.96 18.97
C ARG A 860 0.32 -41.43 19.40
N TYR A 861 0.20 -41.71 20.69
CA TYR A 861 0.10 -43.09 21.22
C TYR A 861 -1.34 -43.60 21.33
N GLY A 862 -2.30 -42.96 20.65
CA GLY A 862 -3.68 -43.43 20.53
C GLY A 862 -4.50 -43.38 21.83
N VAL A 863 -4.02 -42.69 22.87
CA VAL A 863 -4.68 -42.66 24.17
C VAL A 863 -5.96 -41.80 24.10
N PRO A 864 -7.16 -42.35 24.35
CA PRO A 864 -8.40 -41.61 24.17
C PRO A 864 -8.63 -40.55 25.26
N LYS A 865 -9.08 -39.36 24.84
CA LYS A 865 -9.45 -38.21 25.69
C LYS A 865 -8.37 -37.78 26.71
N PRO A 866 -7.14 -37.43 26.25
CA PRO A 866 -6.04 -37.06 27.14
C PRO A 866 -6.37 -35.85 28.03
N TYR A 867 -6.99 -34.81 27.49
CA TYR A 867 -7.43 -33.63 28.24
C TYR A 867 -8.33 -33.98 29.44
N GLU A 868 -9.38 -34.79 29.22
CA GLU A 868 -10.30 -35.19 30.29
C GLU A 868 -9.62 -36.14 31.30
N LYS A 869 -8.72 -37.03 30.86
CA LYS A 869 -7.89 -37.85 31.78
C LYS A 869 -7.01 -36.95 32.67
N PHE A 870 -6.40 -35.91 32.12
CA PHE A 870 -5.57 -34.95 32.86
C PHE A 870 -6.40 -34.12 33.83
N LYS A 871 -7.49 -33.52 33.36
CA LYS A 871 -8.45 -32.69 34.11
C LYS A 871 -9.11 -33.43 35.28
N VAL A 872 -9.33 -34.74 35.15
CA VAL A 872 -9.76 -35.62 36.26
C VAL A 872 -8.64 -35.81 37.28
N LEU A 873 -7.41 -36.08 36.84
CA LEU A 873 -6.25 -36.26 37.74
C LEU A 873 -5.85 -34.97 38.48
N THR A 874 -6.06 -33.80 37.89
CA THR A 874 -5.83 -32.49 38.53
C THR A 874 -7.04 -31.98 39.35
N GLY A 875 -8.15 -32.72 39.34
CA GLY A 875 -9.39 -32.34 40.04
C GLY A 875 -9.97 -31.00 39.57
N GLY A 876 -9.71 -30.61 38.31
CA GLY A 876 -10.12 -29.32 37.75
C GLY A 876 -9.45 -28.08 38.37
N ARG A 877 -8.34 -28.24 39.11
CA ARG A 877 -7.66 -27.13 39.77
C ARG A 877 -6.81 -26.32 38.78
N ALA A 878 -6.86 -24.99 38.91
CA ALA A 878 -6.07 -24.05 38.10
C ALA A 878 -4.56 -24.02 38.42
N VAL A 879 -4.08 -24.83 39.38
CA VAL A 879 -2.66 -25.00 39.70
C VAL A 879 -2.37 -26.50 39.74
N VAL A 880 -1.37 -26.92 38.95
CA VAL A 880 -0.95 -28.31 38.80
C VAL A 880 0.53 -28.37 39.18
N THR A 881 0.89 -29.20 40.16
CA THR A 881 2.27 -29.27 40.64
C THR A 881 3.11 -30.19 39.76
N LYS A 882 4.44 -30.02 39.78
CA LYS A 882 5.38 -30.88 39.05
C LYS A 882 5.18 -32.36 39.36
N GLU A 883 4.89 -32.69 40.62
CA GLU A 883 4.65 -34.04 41.12
C GLU A 883 3.39 -34.64 40.48
N SER A 884 2.32 -33.85 40.36
CA SER A 884 1.09 -34.29 39.68
C SER A 884 1.24 -34.43 38.16
N ILE A 885 2.12 -33.66 37.52
CA ILE A 885 2.48 -33.86 36.10
C ILE A 885 3.32 -35.14 35.94
N VAL A 886 4.28 -35.39 36.84
CA VAL A 886 5.11 -36.61 36.84
C VAL A 886 4.24 -37.86 37.07
N ASP A 887 3.33 -37.82 38.06
CA ASP A 887 2.36 -38.88 38.34
C ASP A 887 1.42 -39.14 37.14
N PHE A 888 0.91 -38.08 36.50
CA PHE A 888 0.15 -38.21 35.26
C PHE A 888 0.96 -38.91 34.16
N ILE A 889 2.20 -38.45 33.89
CA ILE A 889 3.06 -39.05 32.85
C ILE A 889 3.40 -40.51 33.16
N GLN A 890 3.62 -40.85 34.43
CA GLN A 890 3.88 -42.22 34.86
C GLN A 890 2.64 -43.13 34.67
N ARG A 891 1.43 -42.60 34.90
CA ARG A 891 0.14 -43.31 34.69
C ARG A 891 -0.31 -43.42 33.23
N LEU A 892 0.30 -42.67 32.30
CA LEU A 892 -0.02 -42.77 30.87
C LEU A 892 0.27 -44.18 30.31
N GLU A 893 -0.62 -44.66 29.45
CA GLU A 893 -0.49 -45.93 28.73
C GLU A 893 0.35 -45.74 27.45
N VAL A 894 1.58 -45.21 27.61
CA VAL A 894 2.51 -44.86 26.52
C VAL A 894 3.91 -45.47 26.73
N PRO A 895 4.73 -45.65 25.68
CA PRO A 895 6.06 -46.26 25.79
C PRO A 895 7.00 -45.53 26.77
N ASN A 896 7.93 -46.27 27.38
CA ASN A 896 8.90 -45.71 28.34
C ASN A 896 9.81 -44.63 27.74
N GLU A 897 10.09 -44.70 26.44
CA GLU A 897 10.77 -43.65 25.69
C GLU A 897 9.97 -42.34 25.68
N ALA A 898 8.67 -42.40 25.37
CA ALA A 898 7.77 -41.25 25.42
C ALA A 898 7.68 -40.65 26.82
N LYS A 899 7.58 -41.48 27.87
CA LYS A 899 7.64 -41.02 29.27
C LYS A 899 8.96 -40.33 29.58
N THR A 900 10.08 -40.86 29.06
CA THR A 900 11.42 -40.27 29.23
C THR A 900 11.56 -38.93 28.51
N ILE A 901 10.95 -38.74 27.34
CA ILE A 901 10.90 -37.45 26.64
C ILE A 901 10.08 -36.45 27.45
N LEU A 902 8.86 -36.81 27.84
CA LEU A 902 7.95 -35.94 28.61
C LEU A 902 8.55 -35.51 29.97
N LEU A 903 9.22 -36.42 30.68
CA LEU A 903 9.89 -36.14 31.94
C LEU A 903 11.18 -35.31 31.80
N LYS A 904 11.69 -35.11 30.58
CA LYS A 904 12.87 -34.27 30.25
C LYS A 904 12.50 -32.88 29.73
N LEU A 905 11.21 -32.52 29.67
CA LEU A 905 10.78 -31.19 29.28
C LEU A 905 11.16 -30.16 30.37
N THR A 906 11.85 -29.10 29.94
CA THR A 906 12.28 -27.98 30.80
C THR A 906 12.03 -26.66 30.08
N ARG A 907 12.05 -25.54 30.82
CA ARG A 907 11.92 -24.17 30.26
C ARG A 907 12.82 -23.95 29.04
N CYS A 908 14.07 -24.41 29.11
CA CYS A 908 15.08 -24.17 28.09
C CYS A 908 15.10 -25.22 26.97
N SER A 909 14.60 -26.45 27.23
CA SER A 909 14.51 -27.51 26.22
C SER A 909 13.19 -27.50 25.42
N TYR A 910 12.25 -26.61 25.75
CA TYR A 910 10.89 -26.61 25.20
C TYR A 910 10.50 -25.34 24.40
N VAL A 911 11.48 -24.61 23.87
CA VAL A 911 11.24 -23.38 23.06
C VAL A 911 11.17 -23.63 21.54
N GLY A 912 11.29 -24.89 21.09
CA GLY A 912 11.31 -25.24 19.67
C GLY A 912 12.39 -24.48 18.89
N ALA A 913 12.05 -23.96 17.71
CA ALA A 913 12.96 -23.18 16.86
C ALA A 913 13.25 -21.74 17.36
N ALA A 914 12.65 -21.28 18.47
CA ALA A 914 12.71 -19.86 18.87
C ALA A 914 14.15 -19.35 19.02
N SER A 915 15.00 -20.09 19.75
CA SER A 915 16.41 -19.73 19.94
C SER A 915 17.26 -19.82 18.67
N GLU A 916 16.79 -20.46 17.61
CA GLU A 916 17.48 -20.48 16.31
C GLU A 916 17.07 -19.27 15.48
N LEU A 917 15.77 -19.05 15.32
CA LEU A 917 15.19 -17.86 14.66
C LEU A 917 15.72 -16.55 15.23
N ALA A 918 15.88 -16.46 16.56
CA ALA A 918 16.43 -15.30 17.25
C ALA A 918 17.92 -15.06 16.97
N ARG A 919 18.71 -16.12 16.71
CA ARG A 919 20.13 -16.03 16.37
C ARG A 919 20.36 -15.76 14.89
N THR A 920 19.47 -16.25 14.02
CA THR A 920 19.55 -16.08 12.55
C THR A 920 18.84 -14.80 12.06
N VAL A 921 18.33 -13.95 12.95
CA VAL A 921 17.63 -12.70 12.62
C VAL A 921 18.38 -11.81 11.63
N ASP A 922 19.71 -11.70 11.74
CA ASP A 922 20.53 -10.89 10.81
C ASP A 922 20.43 -11.42 9.36
N ILE A 923 20.31 -12.74 9.17
CA ILE A 923 20.19 -13.36 7.85
C ILE A 923 18.82 -12.99 7.25
N ALA A 924 17.76 -13.08 8.04
CA ALA A 924 16.40 -12.74 7.62
C ALA A 924 16.18 -11.24 7.38
N VAL A 925 16.89 -10.37 8.10
CA VAL A 925 16.85 -8.91 7.92
C VAL A 925 17.61 -8.48 6.66
N ASN A 926 18.69 -9.18 6.28
CA ASN A 926 19.47 -8.88 5.07
C ASN A 926 18.93 -9.56 3.79
N SER A 927 18.04 -10.57 3.90
CA SER A 927 17.44 -11.32 2.77
C SER A 927 16.38 -10.53 2.01
#